data_AF-D8FTM9-F1
#
_entry.id   AF-D8FTM9-F1
#
_cell.length_a   1.000
_cell.length_b   1.000
_cell.length_c   1.000
_cell.angle_alpha   90.00
_cell.angle_beta   90.00
_cell.angle_gamma   90.00
#
_symmetry.space_group_name_H-M   'P 1'
#
loop_
_entity.id
_entity.type
_entity.pdbx_description
1 polymer ?
#
loop_
_entity_poly.entity_id
_entity_poly.type
_entity_poly.pdbx_seq_one_letter_code
_entity_poly.pdbx_strand_id
1 'polypeptide(L)'
;MPLLVWETLDVEVIQDAQSDERVQSPENWERKQAYSAANICTSLIVPLFYQMELMAVLALHQFEDSRQWQDHEVQLVITVADQAALALSQARAYEQVRALAKREALVNTITSAIRSSLDPQNIFAAITQQLGQALHIDGCALSLWTEDDEYVQCVGLYDATMNAVAVGEFAEGHRPSNTQDEIDLSEPDLPSLSVAPYSLPQSVVPIRGNPVLQQVMLSKQPVALGDLNEHPELNVTELPLRSPARALLVVPLISDGKIIGSISLRQNRSTRRWLPWEIELAQVVATQASLAVQQSRLYQTTRQQAERLLEADRLKTEFFQNISHEFRTPLTLTIGPLESAVSLKQDLPYEQAAIALRNSRRLLRLVNQLLDLQRLDAGRMQPSFRPTDLVGFCRSTVESFRPYCEKKGINLITQLENCPPLYLDIERFDKVLYNLLSNAMKFTPSGGNITISLSNVSSHCLLQVKDSGIGIRTEQIPYLFERFRQAEGSASRSYEGSGLGLALVKELVELHAGKISVESVYGEGSTFTVWLVKGTTHLPADRLLEVPADFHSAKAAVELADVETDMFEEEEKLETFIPSDLIKAEDKSEKLPTVLVVDDNPDLRTYVARILRQANFSVVLARNGAEGLEMAKSDDPDVIVTDLMMPVVSGLDLIRMIREDDVLKGTPVILLTAKADEDTRIEGVERGADAYLSKPFNDRELLAEVRNLVALKQNERRVQQLNTYLTESVLGRFLPPSMVKKAAAGELSLDLRPEPRLITILFSDIVGFTALANTLRSRRVAELLNEYLAAMTKAVFNNGGTVDKFVGDAVMALYGAPEELTPNEQVRRAVASARSMLLALDELNERWQEQGLVGVNDVPLVRFRCGIHQGTAVVGMFGSEERSDYTAIGPSVNIAARLQEAAEPNTIIVSAAVADYLDEDEIVKYKSLQLKGIDETVLTFVVKR
;
A
#
# COMPACT_ATOMS: atom_id res chain seq x y z
N MET A 1 -21.03 80.45 -16.22
CA MET A 1 -20.30 80.76 -14.98
C MET A 1 -20.80 82.11 -14.50
N PRO A 2 -21.19 82.28 -13.22
CA PRO A 2 -21.36 83.62 -12.69
C PRO A 2 -20.01 84.34 -12.79
N LEU A 3 -19.99 85.54 -13.37
CA LEU A 3 -18.77 86.35 -13.43
C LEU A 3 -18.30 86.60 -12.00
N LEU A 4 -17.05 86.23 -11.69
CA LEU A 4 -16.47 86.49 -10.38
C LEU A 4 -16.36 88.01 -10.23
N VAL A 5 -17.11 88.58 -9.28
CA VAL A 5 -17.25 90.04 -9.04
C VAL A 5 -15.90 90.77 -8.84
N TRP A 6 -14.85 90.01 -8.53
CA TRP A 6 -13.52 90.49 -8.16
C TRP A 6 -12.39 89.96 -9.04
N GLU A 7 -12.69 89.37 -10.20
CA GLU A 7 -11.65 88.90 -11.12
C GLU A 7 -10.86 90.09 -11.67
N THR A 8 -9.57 90.14 -11.34
CA THR A 8 -8.64 91.14 -11.86
C THR A 8 -7.28 90.51 -12.08
N LEU A 9 -6.59 90.99 -13.12
CA LEU A 9 -5.23 90.54 -13.49
C LEU A 9 -4.16 91.55 -13.05
N ASP A 10 -4.57 92.74 -12.61
CA ASP A 10 -3.68 93.82 -12.17
C ASP A 10 -4.00 94.22 -10.72
N VAL A 11 -3.05 94.86 -10.05
CA VAL A 11 -3.30 95.44 -8.73
C VAL A 11 -4.21 96.65 -8.89
N GLU A 12 -5.43 96.56 -8.36
CA GLU A 12 -6.41 97.63 -8.41
C GLU A 12 -6.45 98.37 -7.09
N VAL A 13 -6.00 99.63 -7.11
CA VAL A 13 -6.17 100.58 -6.01
C VAL A 13 -7.33 101.50 -6.33
N ILE A 14 -8.42 101.37 -5.60
CA ILE A 14 -9.64 102.19 -5.73
C ILE A 14 -9.69 103.11 -4.50
N GLN A 15 -9.32 104.37 -4.71
CA GLN A 15 -9.23 105.39 -3.66
C GLN A 15 -10.60 106.03 -3.34
N ASP A 16 -11.54 105.95 -4.27
CA ASP A 16 -12.93 106.39 -4.07
C ASP A 16 -13.86 105.61 -5.01
N ALA A 17 -14.64 104.69 -4.44
CA ALA A 17 -15.58 103.86 -5.17
C ALA A 17 -16.73 104.65 -5.83
N GLN A 18 -17.03 105.88 -5.39
CA GLN A 18 -18.10 106.70 -5.97
C GLN A 18 -17.68 107.39 -7.27
N SER A 19 -16.38 107.64 -7.46
CA SER A 19 -15.83 108.32 -8.64
C SER A 19 -15.02 107.41 -9.58
N ASP A 20 -14.57 106.25 -9.12
CA ASP A 20 -13.72 105.37 -9.93
C ASP A 20 -14.52 104.68 -11.05
N GLU A 21 -14.10 104.89 -12.30
CA GLU A 21 -14.74 104.31 -13.49
C GLU A 21 -14.80 102.78 -13.46
N ARG A 22 -13.84 102.11 -12.81
CA ARG A 22 -13.81 100.63 -12.73
C ARG A 22 -14.95 100.07 -11.88
N VAL A 23 -15.50 100.87 -10.96
CA VAL A 23 -16.69 100.54 -10.15
C VAL A 23 -17.97 101.12 -10.75
N GLN A 24 -17.91 102.34 -11.29
CA GLN A 24 -19.10 103.07 -11.74
C GLN A 24 -19.53 102.78 -13.19
N SER A 25 -18.70 102.08 -13.98
CA SER A 25 -19.00 101.72 -15.37
C SER A 25 -20.32 100.92 -15.50
N PRO A 26 -21.15 101.19 -16.53
CA PRO A 26 -22.39 100.46 -16.79
C PRO A 26 -22.21 98.94 -16.97
N GLU A 27 -21.03 98.51 -17.42
CA GLU A 27 -20.71 97.10 -17.66
C GLU A 27 -20.43 96.32 -16.34
N ASN A 28 -20.07 97.03 -15.26
CA ASN A 28 -19.72 96.44 -13.96
C ASN A 28 -20.85 96.57 -12.92
N TRP A 29 -22.10 96.38 -13.36
CA TRP A 29 -23.28 96.56 -12.50
C TRP A 29 -23.26 95.68 -11.23
N GLU A 30 -22.88 94.39 -11.34
CA GLU A 30 -22.79 93.48 -10.18
C GLU A 30 -21.75 93.95 -9.16
N ARG A 31 -20.61 94.47 -9.65
CA ARG A 31 -19.55 95.02 -8.80
C ARG A 31 -20.01 96.30 -8.11
N LYS A 32 -20.65 97.22 -8.84
CA LYS A 32 -21.26 98.43 -8.26
C LYS A 32 -22.29 98.10 -7.18
N GLN A 33 -23.13 97.10 -7.42
CA GLN A 33 -24.12 96.63 -6.47
C GLN A 33 -23.46 96.06 -5.21
N ALA A 34 -22.41 95.25 -5.36
CA ALA A 34 -21.65 94.71 -4.24
C ALA A 34 -20.98 95.81 -3.40
N TYR A 35 -20.35 96.81 -4.03
CA TYR A 35 -19.76 97.97 -3.34
C TYR A 35 -20.81 98.79 -2.57
N SER A 36 -21.97 99.06 -3.19
CA SER A 36 -23.04 99.83 -2.55
C SER A 36 -23.74 99.05 -1.43
N ALA A 37 -23.94 97.74 -1.59
CA ALA A 37 -24.59 96.91 -0.57
C ALA A 37 -23.73 96.78 0.69
N ALA A 38 -22.41 96.76 0.54
CA ALA A 38 -21.47 96.61 1.63
C ALA A 38 -20.93 97.96 2.17
N ASN A 39 -21.33 99.12 1.63
CA ASN A 39 -20.78 100.45 1.95
C ASN A 39 -19.26 100.55 1.80
N ILE A 40 -18.69 99.92 0.76
CA ILE A 40 -17.26 99.98 0.48
C ILE A 40 -16.91 101.34 -0.12
N CYS A 41 -16.07 102.10 0.56
CA CYS A 41 -15.60 103.41 0.11
C CYS A 41 -14.30 103.29 -0.69
N THR A 42 -13.38 102.42 -0.26
CA THR A 42 -12.09 102.22 -0.94
C THR A 42 -11.70 100.74 -0.93
N SER A 43 -10.93 100.31 -1.93
CA SER A 43 -10.48 98.93 -2.05
C SER A 43 -9.05 98.85 -2.55
N LEU A 44 -8.28 97.93 -1.99
CA LEU A 44 -7.02 97.45 -2.54
C LEU A 44 -7.19 95.98 -2.90
N ILE A 45 -7.07 95.67 -4.18
CA ILE A 45 -7.34 94.34 -4.71
C ILE A 45 -6.07 93.88 -5.41
N VAL A 46 -5.51 92.80 -4.89
CA VAL A 46 -4.24 92.24 -5.36
C VAL A 46 -4.49 90.81 -5.83
N PRO A 47 -4.23 90.50 -7.11
CA PRO A 47 -4.31 89.13 -7.61
C PRO A 47 -3.18 88.26 -7.04
N LEU A 48 -3.49 87.00 -6.72
CA LEU A 48 -2.53 86.01 -6.26
C LEU A 48 -2.07 85.19 -7.47
N PHE A 49 -0.91 85.53 -8.02
CA PHE A 49 -0.33 84.80 -9.15
C PHE A 49 0.70 83.78 -8.70
N TYR A 50 0.65 82.59 -9.30
CA TYR A 50 1.75 81.64 -9.27
C TYR A 50 2.04 81.19 -10.69
N GLN A 51 3.28 81.35 -11.17
CA GLN A 51 3.69 81.00 -12.53
C GLN A 51 2.76 81.54 -13.64
N MET A 52 2.31 82.79 -13.52
CA MET A 52 1.39 83.47 -14.45
C MET A 52 -0.05 82.92 -14.48
N GLU A 53 -0.44 82.03 -13.56
CA GLU A 53 -1.82 81.59 -13.36
C GLU A 53 -2.45 82.35 -12.17
N LEU A 54 -3.64 82.92 -12.36
CA LEU A 54 -4.40 83.59 -11.29
C LEU A 54 -5.00 82.52 -10.37
N MET A 55 -4.45 82.39 -9.16
CA MET A 55 -4.86 81.37 -8.19
C MET A 55 -6.06 81.83 -7.36
N ALA A 56 -6.07 83.10 -6.97
CA ALA A 56 -7.11 83.74 -6.17
C ALA A 56 -6.95 85.27 -6.24
N VAL A 57 -7.82 86.02 -5.56
CA VAL A 57 -7.70 87.48 -5.41
C VAL A 57 -7.82 87.83 -3.93
N LEU A 58 -6.91 88.68 -3.45
CA LEU A 58 -6.94 89.25 -2.10
C LEU A 58 -7.45 90.68 -2.17
N ALA A 59 -8.65 90.91 -1.64
CA ALA A 59 -9.28 92.21 -1.60
C ALA A 59 -9.36 92.73 -0.17
N LEU A 60 -8.86 93.95 0.05
CA LEU A 60 -8.97 94.69 1.30
C LEU A 60 -9.90 95.88 1.06
N HIS A 61 -10.98 95.95 1.85
CA HIS A 61 -12.00 96.97 1.71
C HIS A 61 -12.02 97.86 2.95
N GLN A 62 -12.20 99.16 2.76
CA GLN A 62 -12.50 100.11 3.82
C GLN A 62 -13.94 100.58 3.67
N PHE A 63 -14.64 100.60 4.80
CA PHE A 63 -16.04 101.01 4.89
C PHE A 63 -16.16 102.40 5.54
N GLU A 64 -17.20 103.14 5.15
CA GLU A 64 -17.64 104.44 5.68
C GLU A 64 -16.71 105.66 5.46
N ASP A 65 -15.40 105.55 5.73
CA ASP A 65 -14.42 106.62 5.54
C ASP A 65 -13.54 106.39 4.30
N SER A 66 -13.31 107.44 3.51
CA SER A 66 -12.34 107.37 2.41
C SER A 66 -10.92 107.48 2.96
N ARG A 67 -10.09 106.48 2.65
CA ARG A 67 -8.67 106.45 2.99
C ARG A 67 -7.83 106.45 1.71
N GLN A 68 -6.67 107.08 1.75
CA GLN A 68 -5.70 106.93 0.66
C GLN A 68 -4.72 105.80 0.96
N TRP A 69 -4.80 104.72 0.17
CA TRP A 69 -3.83 103.62 0.21
C TRP A 69 -2.44 104.17 -0.12
N GLN A 70 -1.50 103.97 0.81
CA GLN A 70 -0.12 104.42 0.63
C GLN A 70 0.69 103.36 -0.11
N ASP A 71 1.72 103.78 -0.87
CA ASP A 71 2.54 102.86 -1.68
C ASP A 71 3.16 101.71 -0.86
N HIS A 72 3.54 101.98 0.41
CA HIS A 72 4.09 100.96 1.30
C HIS A 72 3.05 99.92 1.75
N GLU A 73 1.77 100.30 1.87
CA GLU A 73 0.68 99.38 2.18
C GLU A 73 0.36 98.51 0.96
N VAL A 74 0.33 99.11 -0.24
CA VAL A 74 0.12 98.38 -1.50
C VAL A 74 1.24 97.34 -1.69
N GLN A 75 2.50 97.73 -1.49
CA GLN A 75 3.63 96.79 -1.59
C GLN A 75 3.62 95.68 -0.54
N LEU A 76 3.19 95.99 0.69
CA LEU A 76 3.04 94.96 1.72
C LEU A 76 2.01 93.90 1.30
N VAL A 77 0.86 94.33 0.79
CA VAL A 77 -0.21 93.42 0.37
C VAL A 77 0.18 92.63 -0.88
N ILE A 78 0.92 93.22 -1.82
CA ILE A 78 1.55 92.49 -2.94
C ILE A 78 2.46 91.39 -2.41
N THR A 79 3.36 91.72 -1.48
CA THR A 79 4.28 90.74 -0.89
C THR A 79 3.53 89.61 -0.18
N VAL A 80 2.47 89.94 0.57
CA VAL A 80 1.63 88.95 1.26
C VAL A 80 0.87 88.08 0.25
N ALA A 81 0.35 88.67 -0.83
CA ALA A 81 -0.33 87.95 -1.89
C ALA A 81 0.63 86.96 -2.59
N ASP A 82 1.85 87.36 -2.91
CA ASP A 82 2.86 86.47 -3.50
C ASP A 82 3.16 85.27 -2.59
N GLN A 83 3.33 85.51 -1.28
CA GLN A 83 3.55 84.43 -0.30
C GLN A 83 2.33 83.52 -0.15
N ALA A 84 1.12 84.10 -0.15
CA ALA A 84 -0.13 83.34 -0.10
C ALA A 84 -0.35 82.50 -1.36
N ALA A 85 -0.03 83.04 -2.55
CA ALA A 85 -0.10 82.34 -3.83
C ALA A 85 0.85 81.12 -3.84
N LEU A 86 2.08 81.30 -3.35
CA LEU A 86 3.05 80.22 -3.19
C LEU A 86 2.54 79.13 -2.23
N ALA A 87 2.00 79.51 -1.07
CA ALA A 87 1.46 78.57 -0.09
C ALA A 87 0.26 77.78 -0.62
N LEU A 88 -0.67 78.44 -1.32
CA LEU A 88 -1.81 77.80 -1.98
C LEU A 88 -1.38 76.79 -3.06
N SER A 89 -0.38 77.17 -3.87
CA SER A 89 0.19 76.28 -4.88
C SER A 89 0.84 75.04 -4.25
N GLN A 90 1.63 75.22 -3.18
CA GLN A 90 2.24 74.09 -2.45
C GLN A 90 1.19 73.17 -1.81
N ALA A 91 0.15 73.72 -1.19
CA ALA A 91 -0.93 72.93 -0.61
C ALA A 91 -1.65 72.09 -1.68
N ARG A 92 -1.99 72.71 -2.83
CA ARG A 92 -2.63 72.03 -3.96
C ARG A 92 -1.75 70.93 -4.56
N ALA A 93 -0.44 71.20 -4.72
CA ALA A 93 0.52 70.20 -5.21
C ALA A 93 0.66 69.02 -4.23
N TYR A 94 0.72 69.30 -2.92
CA TYR A 94 0.79 68.26 -1.89
C TYR A 94 -0.45 67.38 -1.88
N GLU A 95 -1.65 67.96 -1.99
CA GLU A 95 -2.89 67.19 -2.11
C GLU A 95 -2.93 66.31 -3.35
N GLN A 96 -2.46 66.81 -4.50
CA GLN A 96 -2.36 66.03 -5.75
C GLN A 96 -1.40 64.85 -5.61
N VAL A 97 -0.19 65.08 -5.08
CA VAL A 97 0.80 64.00 -4.86
C VAL A 97 0.25 62.96 -3.89
N ARG A 98 -0.41 63.38 -2.81
CA ARG A 98 -1.01 62.47 -1.83
C ARG A 98 -2.16 61.64 -2.43
N ALA A 99 -2.97 62.24 -3.30
CA ALA A 99 -4.03 61.54 -4.01
C ALA A 99 -3.45 60.49 -4.99
N LEU A 100 -2.39 60.83 -5.72
CA LEU A 100 -1.70 59.93 -6.63
C LEU A 100 -1.05 58.74 -5.88
N ALA A 101 -0.37 59.00 -4.77
CA ALA A 101 0.24 57.97 -3.94
C ALA A 101 -0.80 57.00 -3.35
N LYS A 102 -1.96 57.50 -2.89
CA LYS A 102 -3.07 56.66 -2.44
C LYS A 102 -3.60 55.76 -3.57
N ARG A 103 -3.70 56.30 -4.79
CA ARG A 103 -4.13 55.54 -5.97
C ARG A 103 -3.16 54.41 -6.31
N GLU A 104 -1.86 54.68 -6.35
CA GLU A 104 -0.85 53.64 -6.61
C GLU A 104 -0.81 52.56 -5.52
N ALA A 105 -0.95 52.95 -4.25
CA ALA A 105 -1.02 52.00 -3.14
C ALA A 105 -2.20 51.03 -3.27
N LEU A 106 -3.37 51.53 -3.69
CA LEU A 106 -4.55 50.70 -3.94
C LEU A 106 -4.33 49.69 -5.08
N VAL A 107 -3.76 50.13 -6.21
CA VAL A 107 -3.42 49.24 -7.34
C VAL A 107 -2.47 48.13 -6.88
N ASN A 108 -1.43 48.46 -6.12
CA ASN A 108 -0.47 47.48 -5.61
C ASN A 108 -1.11 46.51 -4.62
N THR A 109 -2.00 46.98 -3.75
CA THR A 109 -2.72 46.13 -2.79
C THR A 109 -3.61 45.12 -3.52
N ILE A 110 -4.39 45.57 -4.51
CA ILE A 110 -5.26 44.70 -5.32
C ILE A 110 -4.41 43.68 -6.10
N THR A 111 -3.34 44.14 -6.74
CA THR A 111 -2.44 43.27 -7.53
C THR A 111 -1.76 42.23 -6.64
N SER A 112 -1.35 42.60 -5.42
CA SER A 112 -0.77 41.66 -4.46
C SER A 112 -1.76 40.62 -3.99
N ALA A 113 -3.02 41.02 -3.72
CA ALA A 113 -4.08 40.09 -3.30
C ALA A 113 -4.43 39.07 -4.41
N ILE A 114 -4.41 39.51 -5.68
CA ILE A 114 -4.59 38.61 -6.84
C ILE A 114 -3.44 37.60 -6.93
N ARG A 115 -2.20 38.03 -6.68
CA ARG A 115 -1.01 37.15 -6.78
C ARG A 115 -0.83 36.20 -5.60
N SER A 116 -1.44 36.48 -4.45
CA SER A 116 -1.24 35.67 -3.23
C SER A 116 -2.01 34.35 -3.19
N SER A 117 -2.99 34.16 -4.08
CA SER A 117 -3.82 32.94 -4.15
C SER A 117 -3.69 32.30 -5.52
N LEU A 118 -3.67 30.97 -5.55
CA LEU A 118 -3.79 30.16 -6.78
C LEU A 118 -5.22 29.65 -7.00
N ASP A 119 -6.10 29.81 -6.00
CA ASP A 119 -7.51 29.43 -6.09
C ASP A 119 -8.32 30.57 -6.74
N PRO A 120 -8.96 30.32 -7.90
CA PRO A 120 -9.79 31.29 -8.59
C PRO A 120 -10.89 31.90 -7.73
N GLN A 121 -11.52 31.11 -6.86
CA GLN A 121 -12.66 31.61 -6.07
C GLN A 121 -12.20 32.69 -5.08
N ASN A 122 -11.08 32.46 -4.42
CA ASN A 122 -10.46 33.43 -3.52
C ASN A 122 -9.96 34.67 -4.26
N ILE A 123 -9.41 34.50 -5.48
CA ILE A 123 -8.98 35.62 -6.32
C ILE A 123 -10.19 36.49 -6.72
N PHE A 124 -11.28 35.88 -7.16
CA PHE A 124 -12.49 36.59 -7.60
C PHE A 124 -13.15 37.36 -6.47
N ALA A 125 -13.30 36.75 -5.29
CA ALA A 125 -13.85 37.40 -4.12
C ALA A 125 -12.98 38.60 -3.68
N ALA A 126 -11.65 38.42 -3.65
CA ALA A 126 -10.72 39.48 -3.29
C ALA A 126 -10.80 40.66 -4.28
N ILE A 127 -10.86 40.39 -5.59
CA ILE A 127 -11.00 41.43 -6.62
C ILE A 127 -12.27 42.24 -6.40
N THR A 128 -13.43 41.58 -6.26
CA THR A 128 -14.70 42.30 -6.13
C THR A 128 -14.80 43.07 -4.82
N GLN A 129 -14.25 42.52 -3.73
CA GLN A 129 -14.26 43.18 -2.43
C GLN A 129 -13.36 44.42 -2.41
N GLN A 130 -12.12 44.31 -2.87
CA GLN A 130 -11.17 45.41 -2.86
C GLN A 130 -11.60 46.53 -3.81
N LEU A 131 -12.09 46.19 -5.01
CA LEU A 131 -12.56 47.18 -5.99
C LEU A 131 -13.84 47.88 -5.51
N GLY A 132 -14.76 47.13 -4.89
CA GLY A 132 -15.98 47.65 -4.29
C GLY A 132 -15.72 48.65 -3.16
N GLN A 133 -14.78 48.33 -2.26
CA GLN A 133 -14.38 49.20 -1.16
C GLN A 133 -13.60 50.44 -1.65
N ALA A 134 -12.65 50.25 -2.57
CA ALA A 134 -11.79 51.33 -3.06
C ALA A 134 -12.55 52.43 -3.81
N LEU A 135 -13.60 52.07 -4.55
CA LEU A 135 -14.42 53.01 -5.32
C LEU A 135 -15.65 53.50 -4.56
N HIS A 136 -15.90 53.02 -3.34
CA HIS A 136 -17.08 53.36 -2.54
C HIS A 136 -18.39 53.21 -3.36
N ILE A 137 -18.58 52.04 -3.95
CA ILE A 137 -19.74 51.70 -4.79
C ILE A 137 -20.70 50.77 -4.06
N ASP A 138 -21.97 50.73 -4.49
CA ASP A 138 -23.01 49.91 -3.85
C ASP A 138 -22.85 48.43 -4.18
N GLY A 139 -22.30 48.08 -5.36
CA GLY A 139 -22.03 46.70 -5.71
C GLY A 139 -20.99 46.53 -6.82
N CYS A 140 -20.25 45.41 -6.76
CA CYS A 140 -19.28 44.99 -7.77
C CYS A 140 -19.46 43.50 -8.08
N ALA A 141 -19.65 43.15 -9.35
CA ALA A 141 -19.76 41.77 -9.80
C ALA A 141 -18.65 41.44 -10.80
N LEU A 142 -18.01 40.29 -10.61
CA LEU A 142 -17.10 39.68 -11.58
C LEU A 142 -17.83 38.53 -12.26
N SER A 143 -17.79 38.53 -13.58
CA SER A 143 -18.54 37.58 -14.40
C SER A 143 -17.65 36.97 -15.48
N LEU A 144 -17.74 35.65 -15.68
CA LEU A 144 -17.08 34.95 -16.78
C LEU A 144 -18.10 34.57 -17.84
N TRP A 145 -17.78 34.85 -19.10
CA TRP A 145 -18.60 34.54 -20.26
C TRP A 145 -17.78 34.75 -21.55
N THR A 146 -18.17 34.06 -22.60
CA THR A 146 -17.61 34.13 -23.94
C THR A 146 -18.71 34.47 -24.96
N GLU A 147 -18.33 34.76 -26.20
CA GLU A 147 -19.29 35.10 -27.27
C GLU A 147 -20.27 33.96 -27.61
N ASP A 148 -19.88 32.72 -27.28
CA ASP A 148 -20.65 31.51 -27.54
C ASP A 148 -21.63 31.17 -26.40
N ASP A 149 -21.48 31.80 -25.23
CA ASP A 149 -22.32 31.52 -24.07
C ASP A 149 -23.69 32.18 -24.18
N GLU A 150 -24.73 31.50 -23.70
CA GLU A 150 -26.10 32.06 -23.69
C GLU A 150 -26.30 33.04 -22.53
N TYR A 151 -25.70 32.77 -21.36
CA TYR A 151 -25.87 33.52 -20.12
C TYR A 151 -24.54 33.84 -19.45
N VAL A 152 -24.53 34.92 -18.67
CA VAL A 152 -23.37 35.33 -17.87
C VAL A 152 -23.27 34.50 -16.59
N GLN A 153 -22.06 34.00 -16.28
CA GLN A 153 -21.78 33.31 -15.02
C GLN A 153 -21.12 34.27 -14.03
N CYS A 154 -21.81 34.61 -12.93
CA CYS A 154 -21.24 35.38 -11.83
C CYS A 154 -20.28 34.50 -11.01
N VAL A 155 -19.04 34.94 -10.85
CA VAL A 155 -17.98 34.20 -10.13
C VAL A 155 -17.46 34.95 -8.91
N GLY A 156 -17.79 36.24 -8.76
CA GLY A 156 -17.48 37.04 -7.58
C GLY A 156 -18.47 38.18 -7.41
N LEU A 157 -18.78 38.54 -6.16
CA LEU A 157 -19.75 39.58 -5.84
C LEU A 157 -19.34 40.33 -4.56
N TYR A 158 -19.47 41.66 -4.61
CA TYR A 158 -19.44 42.55 -3.47
C TYR A 158 -20.74 43.37 -3.44
N ASP A 159 -21.31 43.50 -2.25
CA ASP A 159 -22.51 44.30 -1.96
C ASP A 159 -22.30 45.11 -0.67
N ALA A 160 -22.39 46.43 -0.78
CA ALA A 160 -22.19 47.34 0.35
C ALA A 160 -23.28 47.22 1.42
N THR A 161 -24.48 46.77 1.06
CA THR A 161 -25.61 46.60 2.00
C THR A 161 -25.49 45.36 2.86
N MET A 162 -24.79 44.32 2.39
CA MET A 162 -24.56 43.09 3.14
C MET A 162 -23.47 43.23 4.21
N ASN A 163 -22.43 44.04 3.97
CA ASN A 163 -21.38 44.31 4.97
C ASN A 163 -21.87 45.11 6.18
N ALA A 164 -23.00 45.83 6.08
CA ALA A 164 -23.58 46.57 7.19
C ALA A 164 -24.27 45.65 8.23
N VAL A 165 -24.69 44.44 7.84
CA VAL A 165 -25.34 43.48 8.74
C VAL A 165 -24.33 42.71 9.59
N ALA A 166 -23.11 42.47 9.09
CA ALA A 166 -22.07 41.74 9.81
C ALA A 166 -21.39 42.53 10.95
N VAL A 167 -21.57 43.85 11.01
CA VAL A 167 -20.98 44.72 12.06
C VAL A 167 -22.01 45.06 13.16
N GLY A 168 -23.29 44.66 12.99
CA GLY A 168 -24.40 45.07 13.85
C GLY A 168 -24.83 44.11 14.96
N GLU A 169 -24.36 42.86 15.00
CA GLU A 169 -24.81 41.83 15.96
C GLU A 169 -23.71 41.35 16.92
N PHE A 170 -22.80 42.23 17.33
CA PHE A 170 -21.92 42.00 18.49
C PHE A 170 -22.03 43.13 19.53
N ALA A 171 -23.26 43.47 19.91
CA ALA A 171 -23.50 44.22 21.14
C ALA A 171 -24.81 43.74 21.78
N GLU A 172 -24.67 43.25 23.01
CA GLU A 172 -25.71 43.01 24.02
C GLU A 172 -26.55 41.71 23.94
N GLY A 173 -26.06 40.72 24.69
CA GLY A 173 -26.88 40.01 25.68
C GLY A 173 -27.66 38.79 25.20
N HIS A 174 -27.22 37.59 25.60
CA HIS A 174 -27.88 36.76 26.61
C HIS A 174 -27.14 35.40 26.72
N ARG A 175 -26.77 35.04 27.95
CA ARG A 175 -26.22 33.71 28.28
C ARG A 175 -27.27 32.62 28.02
N PRO A 176 -26.83 31.41 27.64
CA PRO A 176 -27.23 30.26 28.43
C PRO A 176 -26.06 29.36 28.85
N SER A 177 -26.41 28.55 29.85
CA SER A 177 -25.65 27.71 30.74
C SER A 177 -24.89 26.53 30.13
N ASN A 178 -23.75 26.23 30.77
CA ASN A 178 -23.09 24.94 30.97
C ASN A 178 -23.83 23.68 30.50
N THR A 179 -23.12 22.85 29.74
CA THR A 179 -22.81 21.46 30.10
C THR A 179 -21.49 21.05 29.45
N GLN A 180 -20.63 20.43 30.25
CA GLN A 180 -19.35 19.83 29.89
C GLN A 180 -19.58 18.56 29.08
N ASP A 181 -18.79 18.34 28.03
CA ASP A 181 -18.23 17.03 27.71
C ASP A 181 -16.94 17.21 26.88
N GLU A 182 -15.94 16.44 27.28
CA GLU A 182 -14.53 16.48 26.91
C GLU A 182 -14.27 15.94 25.49
N ILE A 183 -13.45 16.63 24.67
CA ILE A 183 -12.69 15.98 23.58
C ILE A 183 -11.27 16.56 23.49
N ASP A 184 -10.39 15.60 23.26
CA ASP A 184 -8.94 15.48 23.24
C ASP A 184 -8.17 16.38 22.24
N LEU A 185 -6.89 16.58 22.53
CA LEU A 185 -5.95 17.50 21.87
C LEU A 185 -5.19 16.83 20.70
N SER A 186 -5.35 17.31 19.47
CA SER A 186 -4.29 17.24 18.44
C SER A 186 -4.48 18.24 17.30
N GLU A 187 -3.38 18.96 16.99
CA GLU A 187 -3.10 19.91 15.89
C GLU A 187 -3.57 21.38 15.99
N PRO A 188 -2.69 22.36 15.64
CA PRO A 188 -3.01 23.78 15.73
C PRO A 188 -3.61 24.31 14.42
N ASP A 189 -4.94 24.29 14.31
CA ASP A 189 -5.65 25.03 13.27
C ASP A 189 -5.63 26.53 13.59
N LEU A 190 -4.92 27.30 12.76
CA LEU A 190 -5.23 28.72 12.58
C LEU A 190 -6.68 28.83 12.07
N PRO A 191 -7.51 29.77 12.58
CA PRO A 191 -8.86 29.92 12.09
C PRO A 191 -8.82 30.38 10.63
N SER A 192 -9.05 29.43 9.72
CA SER A 192 -9.44 29.73 8.36
C SER A 192 -10.79 30.45 8.42
N LEU A 193 -10.85 31.65 7.87
CA LEU A 193 -12.10 32.38 7.64
C LEU A 193 -12.93 31.59 6.61
N SER A 194 -13.64 30.56 7.06
CA SER A 194 -14.62 29.84 6.26
C SER A 194 -15.90 30.68 6.17
N VAL A 195 -15.94 31.56 5.16
CA VAL A 195 -17.18 32.21 4.75
C VAL A 195 -18.10 31.13 4.19
N ALA A 196 -19.28 30.95 4.77
CA ALA A 196 -20.30 30.01 4.29
C ALA A 196 -20.61 30.22 2.79
N PRO A 197 -20.95 29.17 2.02
CA PRO A 197 -21.14 29.27 0.57
C PRO A 197 -22.45 29.99 0.27
N TYR A 198 -22.38 31.31 0.09
CA TYR A 198 -23.47 32.07 -0.53
C TYR A 198 -23.57 31.67 -2.00
N SER A 199 -24.74 31.21 -2.44
CA SER A 199 -25.00 30.90 -3.84
C SER A 199 -24.92 32.19 -4.67
N LEU A 200 -23.92 32.27 -5.54
CA LEU A 200 -23.75 33.40 -6.46
C LEU A 200 -24.97 33.49 -7.40
N PRO A 201 -25.47 34.70 -7.70
CA PRO A 201 -26.66 34.87 -8.54
C PRO A 201 -26.38 34.41 -9.98
N GLN A 202 -27.29 33.62 -10.55
CA GLN A 202 -27.25 33.23 -11.96
C GLN A 202 -27.94 34.30 -12.83
N SER A 203 -27.39 34.57 -14.03
CA SER A 203 -28.04 35.50 -14.96
C SER A 203 -29.35 34.93 -15.49
N VAL A 204 -30.37 35.78 -15.60
CA VAL A 204 -31.70 35.46 -16.16
C VAL A 204 -31.89 36.14 -17.53
N VAL A 205 -30.95 37.00 -17.93
CA VAL A 205 -30.97 37.73 -19.20
C VAL A 205 -29.90 37.12 -20.12
N PRO A 206 -30.25 36.69 -21.34
CA PRO A 206 -29.28 36.22 -22.31
C PRO A 206 -28.32 37.33 -22.73
N ILE A 207 -27.06 37.00 -23.02
CA ILE A 207 -26.02 37.97 -23.42
C ILE A 207 -26.42 38.77 -24.67
N ARG A 208 -27.12 38.11 -25.61
CA ARG A 208 -27.69 38.76 -26.82
C ARG A 208 -28.80 39.76 -26.52
N GLY A 209 -29.50 39.58 -25.39
CA GLY A 209 -30.58 40.45 -24.94
C GLY A 209 -30.10 41.62 -24.08
N ASN A 210 -28.81 41.70 -23.73
CA ASN A 210 -28.27 42.81 -22.95
C ASN A 210 -27.52 43.83 -23.84
N PRO A 211 -28.04 45.06 -24.01
CA PRO A 211 -27.44 46.06 -24.90
C PRO A 211 -26.11 46.63 -24.37
N VAL A 212 -25.90 46.66 -23.05
CA VAL A 212 -24.63 47.10 -22.45
C VAL A 212 -23.52 46.08 -22.73
N LEU A 213 -23.79 44.79 -22.56
CA LEU A 213 -22.84 43.73 -22.93
C LEU A 213 -22.59 43.69 -24.44
N GLN A 214 -23.62 43.88 -25.27
CA GLN A 214 -23.43 44.01 -26.72
C GLN A 214 -22.51 45.19 -27.08
N GLN A 215 -22.66 46.33 -26.40
CA GLN A 215 -21.79 47.49 -26.61
C GLN A 215 -20.35 47.21 -26.15
N VAL A 216 -20.16 46.50 -25.03
CA VAL A 216 -18.84 46.04 -24.56
C VAL A 216 -18.22 45.04 -25.56
N MET A 217 -19.01 44.13 -26.13
CA MET A 217 -18.56 43.18 -27.16
C MET A 217 -18.09 43.87 -28.44
N LEU A 218 -18.88 44.83 -28.93
CA LEU A 218 -18.57 45.58 -30.16
C LEU A 218 -17.37 46.51 -29.99
N SER A 219 -17.33 47.26 -28.89
CA SER A 219 -16.29 48.26 -28.66
C SER A 219 -15.00 47.70 -28.08
N LYS A 220 -15.09 46.59 -27.31
CA LYS A 220 -14.01 46.06 -26.46
C LYS A 220 -13.42 47.11 -25.51
N GLN A 221 -14.20 48.13 -25.17
CA GLN A 221 -13.84 49.23 -24.28
C GLN A 221 -14.81 49.26 -23.08
N PRO A 222 -14.42 49.92 -21.97
CA PRO A 222 -15.34 50.14 -20.86
C PRO A 222 -16.56 50.96 -21.29
N VAL A 223 -17.73 50.59 -20.77
CA VAL A 223 -18.98 51.34 -20.94
C VAL A 223 -19.33 51.97 -19.60
N ALA A 224 -19.26 53.30 -19.53
CA ALA A 224 -19.53 54.09 -18.33
C ALA A 224 -20.83 54.89 -18.50
N LEU A 225 -21.84 54.56 -17.70
CA LEU A 225 -23.16 55.20 -17.70
C LEU A 225 -23.37 55.92 -16.36
N GLY A 226 -23.62 57.23 -16.43
CA GLY A 226 -23.74 58.08 -15.24
C GLY A 226 -25.15 58.19 -14.65
N ASP A 227 -26.18 58.06 -15.49
CA ASP A 227 -27.58 57.86 -15.09
C ASP A 227 -28.25 56.89 -16.08
N LEU A 228 -28.70 55.72 -15.60
CA LEU A 228 -29.43 54.74 -16.42
C LEU A 228 -30.84 55.21 -16.79
N ASN A 229 -31.41 56.19 -16.08
CA ASN A 229 -32.73 56.73 -16.42
C ASN A 229 -32.71 57.59 -17.69
N GLU A 230 -31.55 58.13 -18.07
CA GLU A 230 -31.36 58.88 -19.31
C GLU A 230 -31.27 57.93 -20.53
N HIS A 231 -31.03 56.64 -20.30
CA HIS A 231 -30.92 55.60 -21.33
C HIS A 231 -31.82 54.39 -20.98
N PRO A 232 -33.15 54.52 -21.03
CA PRO A 232 -34.08 53.46 -20.66
C PRO A 232 -33.95 52.20 -21.54
N GLU A 233 -33.51 52.33 -22.80
CA GLU A 233 -33.17 51.18 -23.64
C GLU A 233 -31.99 50.34 -23.13
N LEU A 234 -31.09 50.92 -22.32
CA LEU A 234 -29.93 50.24 -21.74
C LEU A 234 -30.21 49.67 -20.34
N ASN A 235 -31.36 50.01 -19.76
CA ASN A 235 -31.77 49.60 -18.42
C ASN A 235 -32.47 48.24 -18.42
N VAL A 236 -31.79 47.23 -18.94
CA VAL A 236 -32.24 45.83 -18.86
C VAL A 236 -31.83 45.29 -17.49
N THR A 237 -32.77 44.73 -16.73
CA THR A 237 -32.56 44.23 -15.36
C THR A 237 -31.60 43.03 -15.37
N GLU A 238 -30.30 43.31 -15.43
CA GLU A 238 -29.26 42.30 -15.43
C GLU A 238 -28.98 41.85 -14.00
N LEU A 239 -29.17 40.54 -13.80
CA LEU A 239 -29.00 39.76 -12.56
C LEU A 239 -30.04 40.05 -11.46
N PRO A 240 -30.44 39.04 -10.66
CA PRO A 240 -31.29 39.22 -9.48
C PRO A 240 -30.51 39.82 -8.30
N LEU A 241 -29.66 40.82 -8.55
CA LEU A 241 -29.00 41.62 -7.53
C LEU A 241 -29.94 42.73 -7.06
N ARG A 242 -31.04 42.34 -6.40
CA ARG A 242 -31.97 43.08 -5.49
C ARG A 242 -32.25 44.60 -5.64
N SER A 243 -31.78 45.34 -6.64
CA SER A 243 -32.15 46.74 -6.94
C SER A 243 -31.71 47.21 -8.34
N PRO A 244 -32.48 48.09 -9.01
CA PRO A 244 -32.06 48.74 -10.24
C PRO A 244 -30.86 49.67 -9.98
N ALA A 245 -29.85 49.59 -10.84
CA ALA A 245 -28.70 50.49 -10.78
C ALA A 245 -29.07 51.86 -11.39
N ARG A 246 -28.64 52.94 -10.75
CA ARG A 246 -28.74 54.30 -11.28
C ARG A 246 -27.49 54.72 -12.05
N ALA A 247 -26.31 54.22 -11.69
CA ALA A 247 -25.08 54.38 -12.47
C ALA A 247 -24.37 53.02 -12.64
N LEU A 248 -23.78 52.77 -13.81
CA LEU A 248 -23.16 51.48 -14.16
C LEU A 248 -21.84 51.71 -14.90
N LEU A 249 -20.79 50.98 -14.52
CA LEU A 249 -19.55 50.87 -15.26
C LEU A 249 -19.27 49.40 -15.53
N VAL A 250 -19.20 49.01 -16.80
CA VAL A 250 -18.86 47.64 -17.22
C VAL A 250 -17.50 47.66 -17.92
N VAL A 251 -16.58 46.81 -17.46
CA VAL A 251 -15.23 46.69 -17.98
C VAL A 251 -15.01 45.26 -18.49
N PRO A 252 -14.58 45.07 -19.76
CA PRO A 252 -14.33 43.73 -20.29
C PRO A 252 -13.05 43.12 -19.71
N LEU A 253 -13.09 41.82 -19.41
CA LEU A 253 -11.90 40.98 -19.25
C LEU A 253 -11.50 40.48 -20.64
N ILE A 254 -10.33 40.91 -21.12
CA ILE A 254 -9.84 40.55 -22.45
C ILE A 254 -8.59 39.67 -22.31
N SER A 255 -8.58 38.54 -23.01
CA SER A 255 -7.42 37.65 -23.17
C SER A 255 -7.28 37.30 -24.64
N ASP A 256 -6.07 37.43 -25.20
CA ASP A 256 -5.78 37.11 -26.62
C ASP A 256 -6.75 37.74 -27.62
N GLY A 257 -7.20 38.98 -27.34
CA GLY A 257 -8.14 39.72 -28.18
C GLY A 257 -9.60 39.26 -28.10
N LYS A 258 -9.93 38.26 -27.27
CA LYS A 258 -11.30 37.79 -27.00
C LYS A 258 -11.76 38.22 -25.61
N ILE A 259 -13.05 38.45 -25.46
CA ILE A 259 -13.66 38.71 -24.16
C ILE A 259 -13.87 37.36 -23.46
N ILE A 260 -13.39 37.26 -22.22
CA ILE A 260 -13.54 36.08 -21.36
C ILE A 260 -14.41 36.37 -20.12
N GLY A 261 -14.91 37.59 -19.99
CA GLY A 261 -15.75 38.03 -18.89
C GLY A 261 -15.90 39.55 -18.80
N SER A 262 -16.52 40.02 -17.73
CA SER A 262 -16.62 41.45 -17.40
C SER A 262 -16.61 41.71 -15.88
N ILE A 263 -16.17 42.91 -15.49
CA ILE A 263 -16.39 43.50 -14.16
C ILE A 263 -17.50 44.54 -14.29
N SER A 264 -18.51 44.45 -13.45
CA SER A 264 -19.63 45.39 -13.40
C SER A 264 -19.68 46.11 -12.06
N LEU A 265 -19.57 47.44 -12.09
CA LEU A 265 -19.58 48.33 -10.93
C LEU A 265 -20.88 49.15 -10.93
N ARG A 266 -21.59 49.18 -9.81
CA ARG A 266 -22.96 49.74 -9.73
C ARG A 266 -23.12 50.72 -8.57
N GLN A 267 -23.88 51.79 -8.84
CA GLN A 267 -24.43 52.70 -7.84
C GLN A 267 -25.96 52.69 -7.97
N ASN A 268 -26.68 52.40 -6.89
CA ASN A 268 -28.12 52.13 -6.94
C ASN A 268 -28.97 53.38 -6.67
N ARG A 269 -28.51 54.30 -5.82
CA ARG A 269 -29.34 55.41 -5.30
C ARG A 269 -29.06 56.76 -5.95
N SER A 270 -27.82 57.04 -6.34
CA SER A 270 -27.38 58.34 -6.88
C SER A 270 -26.85 58.21 -8.30
N THR A 271 -26.94 59.30 -9.07
CA THR A 271 -26.14 59.43 -10.28
C THR A 271 -24.65 59.46 -9.90
N ARG A 272 -23.79 58.99 -10.80
CA ARG A 272 -22.35 59.00 -10.57
C ARG A 272 -21.63 59.42 -11.85
N ARG A 273 -20.79 60.43 -11.75
CA ARG A 273 -19.85 60.73 -12.83
C ARG A 273 -18.60 59.90 -12.63
N TRP A 274 -18.42 58.88 -13.47
CA TRP A 274 -17.21 58.05 -13.47
C TRP A 274 -15.99 58.89 -13.87
N LEU A 275 -15.02 59.00 -12.97
CA LEU A 275 -13.80 59.74 -13.21
C LEU A 275 -12.83 58.90 -14.08
N PRO A 276 -11.99 59.53 -14.93
CA PRO A 276 -11.06 58.79 -15.80
C PRO A 276 -10.16 57.80 -15.03
N TRP A 277 -9.74 58.18 -13.82
CA TRP A 277 -8.89 57.34 -12.98
C TRP A 277 -9.60 56.10 -12.43
N GLU A 278 -10.92 56.15 -12.24
CA GLU A 278 -11.74 55.01 -11.77
C GLU A 278 -11.89 53.97 -12.88
N ILE A 279 -12.10 54.44 -14.10
CA ILE A 279 -12.19 53.60 -15.30
C ILE A 279 -10.84 52.91 -15.53
N GLU A 280 -9.74 53.66 -15.48
CA GLU A 280 -8.39 53.13 -15.66
C GLU A 280 -8.03 52.11 -14.55
N LEU A 281 -8.42 52.36 -13.28
CA LEU A 281 -8.23 51.40 -12.20
C LEU A 281 -8.98 50.09 -12.48
N ALA A 282 -10.26 50.19 -12.84
CA ALA A 282 -11.09 49.01 -13.13
C ALA A 282 -10.56 48.22 -14.36
N GLN A 283 -10.02 48.91 -15.37
CA GLN A 283 -9.34 48.28 -16.51
C GLN A 283 -8.09 47.51 -16.10
N VAL A 284 -7.20 48.11 -15.29
CA VAL A 284 -5.99 47.43 -14.79
C VAL A 284 -6.35 46.18 -14.01
N VAL A 285 -7.35 46.27 -13.13
CA VAL A 285 -7.85 45.13 -12.36
C VAL A 285 -8.47 44.07 -13.27
N ALA A 286 -9.24 44.45 -14.30
CA ALA A 286 -9.79 43.52 -15.28
C ALA A 286 -8.69 42.80 -16.09
N THR A 287 -7.60 43.48 -16.45
CA THR A 287 -6.45 42.84 -17.09
C THR A 287 -5.78 41.81 -16.18
N GLN A 288 -5.57 42.15 -14.89
CA GLN A 288 -5.01 41.20 -13.93
C GLN A 288 -5.95 40.01 -13.66
N ALA A 289 -7.25 40.27 -13.55
CA ALA A 289 -8.26 39.22 -13.42
C ALA A 289 -8.24 38.28 -14.62
N SER A 290 -8.12 38.82 -15.84
CA SER A 290 -8.02 38.05 -17.08
C SER A 290 -6.82 37.09 -17.08
N LEU A 291 -5.63 37.59 -16.69
CA LEU A 291 -4.42 36.78 -16.56
C LEU A 291 -4.58 35.67 -15.52
N ALA A 292 -5.16 35.96 -14.37
CA ALA A 292 -5.39 34.98 -13.31
C ALA A 292 -6.36 33.85 -13.76
N VAL A 293 -7.45 34.20 -14.46
CA VAL A 293 -8.39 33.22 -15.03
C VAL A 293 -7.67 32.31 -16.03
N GLN A 294 -6.83 32.88 -16.91
CA GLN A 294 -6.09 32.11 -17.90
C GLN A 294 -5.08 31.15 -17.25
N GLN A 295 -4.32 31.63 -16.26
CA GLN A 295 -3.36 30.81 -15.52
C GLN A 295 -4.04 29.64 -14.80
N SER A 296 -5.20 29.88 -14.18
CA SER A 296 -5.97 28.80 -13.55
C SER A 296 -6.46 27.77 -14.57
N ARG A 297 -7.01 28.21 -15.72
CA ARG A 297 -7.48 27.30 -16.76
C ARG A 297 -6.35 26.44 -17.33
N LEU A 298 -5.19 27.06 -17.56
CA LEU A 298 -3.99 26.35 -18.00
C LEU A 298 -3.55 25.32 -16.96
N TYR A 299 -3.43 25.72 -15.69
CA TYR A 299 -3.04 24.81 -14.61
C TYR A 299 -3.98 23.61 -14.47
N GLN A 300 -5.31 23.84 -14.50
CA GLN A 300 -6.31 22.77 -14.45
C GLN A 300 -6.20 21.82 -15.66
N THR A 301 -6.04 22.37 -16.86
CA THR A 301 -5.90 21.57 -18.09
C THR A 301 -4.61 20.74 -18.07
N THR A 302 -3.48 21.34 -17.68
CA THR A 302 -2.20 20.64 -17.54
C THR A 302 -2.27 19.53 -16.50
N ARG A 303 -2.91 19.78 -15.35
CA ARG A 303 -3.12 18.76 -14.33
C ARG A 303 -3.97 17.60 -14.85
N GLN A 304 -5.10 17.89 -15.51
CA GLN A 304 -5.95 16.86 -16.09
C GLN A 304 -5.24 16.04 -17.19
N GLN A 305 -4.40 16.69 -18.00
CA GLN A 305 -3.55 16.01 -18.99
C GLN A 305 -2.51 15.11 -18.33
N ALA A 306 -1.87 15.57 -17.27
CA ALA A 306 -0.90 14.78 -16.50
C ALA A 306 -1.56 13.56 -15.86
N GLU A 307 -2.75 13.72 -15.26
CA GLU A 307 -3.53 12.62 -14.70
C GLU A 307 -3.88 11.57 -15.76
N ARG A 308 -4.35 11.98 -16.95
CA ARG A 308 -4.63 11.06 -18.07
C ARG A 308 -3.38 10.35 -18.60
N LEU A 309 -2.24 11.04 -18.63
CA LEU A 309 -0.97 10.44 -19.05
C LEU A 309 -0.49 9.38 -18.06
N LEU A 310 -0.59 9.65 -16.76
CA LEU A 310 -0.26 8.68 -15.72
C LEU A 310 -1.18 7.45 -15.77
N GLU A 311 -2.47 7.66 -16.01
CA GLU A 311 -3.44 6.57 -16.18
C GLU A 311 -3.11 5.71 -17.42
N ALA A 312 -2.80 6.35 -18.55
CA ALA A 312 -2.38 5.65 -19.76
C ALA A 312 -1.06 4.88 -19.58
N ASP A 313 -0.08 5.47 -18.88
CA ASP A 313 1.20 4.82 -18.60
C ASP A 313 1.04 3.62 -17.65
N ARG A 314 0.15 3.74 -16.65
CA ARG A 314 -0.20 2.63 -15.76
C ARG A 314 -0.83 1.47 -16.53
N LEU A 315 -1.84 1.73 -17.35
CA LEU A 315 -2.51 0.71 -18.18
C LEU A 315 -1.52 0.04 -19.15
N LYS A 316 -0.61 0.82 -19.72
CA LYS A 316 0.47 0.31 -20.59
C LYS A 316 1.45 -0.59 -19.83
N THR A 317 1.83 -0.21 -18.62
CA THR A 317 2.75 -1.00 -17.78
C THR A 317 2.10 -2.33 -17.38
N GLU A 318 0.86 -2.29 -16.91
CA GLU A 318 0.06 -3.48 -16.57
C GLU A 318 -0.09 -4.41 -17.79
N PHE A 319 -0.34 -3.85 -18.98
CA PHE A 319 -0.39 -4.57 -20.24
C PHE A 319 0.91 -5.36 -20.52
N PHE A 320 2.08 -4.71 -20.44
CA PHE A 320 3.35 -5.39 -20.72
C PHE A 320 3.69 -6.46 -19.68
N GLN A 321 3.29 -6.27 -18.43
CA GLN A 321 3.48 -7.26 -17.37
C GLN A 321 2.64 -8.52 -17.65
N ASN A 322 1.35 -8.36 -17.92
CA ASN A 322 0.45 -9.50 -18.16
C ASN A 322 0.83 -10.28 -19.44
N ILE A 323 1.19 -9.58 -20.53
CA ILE A 323 1.65 -10.25 -21.76
C ILE A 323 2.95 -11.01 -21.55
N SER A 324 3.90 -10.43 -20.80
CA SER A 324 5.17 -11.09 -20.55
C SER A 324 4.98 -12.41 -19.80
N HIS A 325 4.01 -12.46 -18.87
CA HIS A 325 3.65 -13.68 -18.15
C HIS A 325 3.05 -14.74 -19.10
N GLU A 326 2.02 -14.35 -19.86
CA GLU A 326 1.32 -15.23 -20.82
C GLU A 326 2.26 -15.79 -21.90
N PHE A 327 3.37 -15.11 -22.23
CA PHE A 327 4.38 -15.62 -23.13
C PHE A 327 5.39 -16.56 -22.47
N ARG A 328 5.83 -16.27 -21.24
CA ARG A 328 6.94 -17.01 -20.61
C ARG A 328 6.56 -18.43 -20.19
N THR A 329 5.34 -18.65 -19.72
CA THR A 329 4.87 -19.99 -19.32
C THR A 329 4.89 -20.99 -20.50
N PRO A 330 4.24 -20.72 -21.66
CA PRO A 330 4.32 -21.65 -22.79
C PRO A 330 5.74 -21.77 -23.37
N LEU A 331 6.56 -20.72 -23.29
CA LEU A 331 7.97 -20.81 -23.67
C LEU A 331 8.75 -21.75 -22.75
N THR A 332 8.52 -21.70 -21.44
CA THR A 332 9.16 -22.60 -20.46
C THR A 332 8.80 -24.06 -20.75
N LEU A 333 7.52 -24.32 -20.99
CA LEU A 333 6.97 -25.64 -21.30
C LEU A 333 7.34 -26.18 -22.68
N THR A 334 7.85 -25.31 -23.57
CA THR A 334 8.34 -25.72 -24.90
C THR A 334 9.85 -25.89 -24.90
N ILE A 335 10.59 -24.89 -24.43
CA ILE A 335 12.05 -24.84 -24.47
C ILE A 335 12.65 -25.83 -23.49
N GLY A 336 12.15 -25.90 -22.25
CA GLY A 336 12.71 -26.77 -21.21
C GLY A 336 12.80 -28.24 -21.62
N PRO A 337 11.69 -28.90 -22.02
CA PRO A 337 11.73 -30.29 -22.48
C PRO A 337 12.67 -30.51 -23.68
N LEU A 338 12.67 -29.57 -24.63
CA LEU A 338 13.52 -29.64 -25.84
C LEU A 338 15.01 -29.53 -25.49
N GLU A 339 15.39 -28.56 -24.66
CA GLU A 339 16.77 -28.39 -24.18
C GLU A 339 17.24 -29.62 -23.39
N SER A 340 16.37 -30.18 -22.55
CA SER A 340 16.67 -31.38 -21.77
C SER A 340 16.94 -32.59 -22.67
N ALA A 341 16.07 -32.83 -23.67
CA ALA A 341 16.24 -33.89 -24.66
C ALA A 341 17.53 -33.73 -25.48
N VAL A 342 17.83 -32.50 -25.92
CA VAL A 342 19.06 -32.17 -26.66
C VAL A 342 20.30 -32.37 -25.79
N SER A 343 20.28 -31.92 -24.53
CA SER A 343 21.39 -32.07 -23.58
C SER A 343 21.66 -33.54 -23.24
N LEU A 344 20.60 -34.33 -23.01
CA LEU A 344 20.70 -35.75 -22.68
C LEU A 344 20.93 -36.64 -23.91
N LYS A 345 20.79 -36.08 -25.14
CA LYS A 345 20.83 -36.81 -26.41
C LYS A 345 19.83 -37.97 -26.44
N GLN A 346 18.61 -37.71 -25.99
CA GLN A 346 17.52 -38.67 -25.92
C GLN A 346 16.32 -38.17 -26.75
N ASP A 347 15.45 -39.10 -27.13
CA ASP A 347 14.18 -38.76 -27.77
C ASP A 347 13.25 -38.05 -26.78
N LEU A 348 12.45 -37.11 -27.30
CA LEU A 348 11.45 -36.42 -26.50
C LEU A 348 10.24 -37.34 -26.26
N PRO A 349 9.86 -37.64 -25.01
CA PRO A 349 8.67 -38.44 -24.73
C PRO A 349 7.41 -37.84 -25.37
N TYR A 350 6.49 -38.69 -25.83
CA TYR A 350 5.27 -38.26 -26.52
C TYR A 350 4.47 -37.22 -25.73
N GLU A 351 4.32 -37.41 -24.42
CA GLU A 351 3.60 -36.48 -23.54
C GLU A 351 4.26 -35.08 -23.53
N GLN A 352 5.59 -35.00 -23.44
CA GLN A 352 6.31 -33.72 -23.49
C GLN A 352 6.24 -33.08 -24.88
N ALA A 353 6.31 -33.88 -25.94
CA ALA A 353 6.15 -33.39 -27.31
C ALA A 353 4.75 -32.81 -27.54
N ALA A 354 3.72 -33.46 -26.98
CA ALA A 354 2.34 -32.98 -27.04
C ALA A 354 2.16 -31.66 -26.26
N ILE A 355 2.67 -31.58 -25.03
CA ILE A 355 2.65 -30.35 -24.22
C ILE A 355 3.39 -29.21 -24.93
N ALA A 356 4.59 -29.46 -25.45
CA ALA A 356 5.37 -28.47 -26.17
C ALA A 356 4.68 -27.99 -27.45
N LEU A 357 4.06 -28.91 -28.22
CA LEU A 357 3.32 -28.56 -29.44
C LEU A 357 2.08 -27.71 -29.13
N ARG A 358 1.32 -28.06 -28.09
CA ARG A 358 0.15 -27.31 -27.64
C ARG A 358 0.53 -25.90 -27.20
N ASN A 359 1.54 -25.78 -26.34
CA ASN A 359 2.04 -24.50 -25.85
C ASN A 359 2.64 -23.64 -26.98
N SER A 360 3.30 -24.25 -27.97
CA SER A 360 3.76 -23.56 -29.19
C SER A 360 2.60 -22.97 -30.01
N ARG A 361 1.49 -23.74 -30.16
CA ARG A 361 0.29 -23.26 -30.86
C ARG A 361 -0.40 -22.12 -30.09
N ARG A 362 -0.51 -22.23 -28.76
CA ARG A 362 -1.02 -21.14 -27.89
C ARG A 362 -0.19 -19.87 -28.05
N LEU A 363 1.14 -19.97 -28.00
CA LEU A 363 2.02 -18.82 -28.21
C LEU A 363 1.82 -18.18 -29.59
N LEU A 364 1.75 -18.99 -30.66
CA LEU A 364 1.48 -18.50 -32.01
C LEU A 364 0.13 -17.78 -32.11
N ARG A 365 -0.91 -18.31 -31.43
CA ARG A 365 -2.23 -17.66 -31.35
C ARG A 365 -2.13 -16.29 -30.69
N LEU A 366 -1.49 -16.19 -29.53
CA LEU A 366 -1.32 -14.93 -28.80
C LEU A 366 -0.54 -13.89 -29.61
N VAL A 367 0.55 -14.30 -30.28
CA VAL A 367 1.33 -13.42 -31.16
C VAL A 367 0.46 -12.90 -32.32
N ASN A 368 -0.32 -13.76 -32.95
CA ASN A 368 -1.21 -13.35 -34.04
C ASN A 368 -2.31 -12.39 -33.55
N GLN A 369 -2.92 -12.64 -32.39
CA GLN A 369 -3.91 -11.75 -31.79
C GLN A 369 -3.32 -10.36 -31.51
N LEU A 370 -2.10 -10.29 -30.97
CA LEU A 370 -1.42 -9.04 -30.70
C LEU A 370 -1.10 -8.27 -32.00
N LEU A 371 -0.59 -8.96 -33.02
CA LEU A 371 -0.30 -8.35 -34.33
C LEU A 371 -1.57 -7.85 -35.02
N ASP A 372 -2.68 -8.57 -34.88
CA ASP A 372 -3.97 -8.17 -35.44
C ASP A 372 -4.49 -6.90 -34.78
N LEU A 373 -4.40 -6.80 -33.45
CA LEU A 373 -4.78 -5.61 -32.71
C LEU A 373 -3.91 -4.40 -33.08
N GLN A 374 -2.59 -4.59 -33.19
CA GLN A 374 -1.68 -3.53 -33.66
C GLN A 374 -2.01 -3.04 -35.08
N ARG A 375 -2.43 -3.95 -35.97
CA ARG A 375 -2.85 -3.59 -37.34
C ARG A 375 -4.18 -2.83 -37.35
N LEU A 376 -5.12 -3.16 -36.46
CA LEU A 376 -6.38 -2.45 -36.28
C LEU A 376 -6.12 -1.02 -35.76
N ASP A 377 -5.31 -0.87 -34.72
CA ASP A 377 -4.97 0.43 -34.13
C ASP A 377 -4.27 1.38 -35.11
N ALA A 378 -3.40 0.83 -35.95
CA ALA A 378 -2.71 1.61 -36.98
C ALA A 378 -3.62 1.95 -38.18
N GLY A 379 -4.87 1.47 -38.22
CA GLY A 379 -5.76 1.57 -39.38
C GLY A 379 -5.23 0.83 -40.62
N ARG A 380 -4.29 -0.10 -40.43
CA ARG A 380 -3.59 -0.83 -41.51
C ARG A 380 -4.24 -2.18 -41.81
N MET A 381 -5.24 -2.60 -41.04
CA MET A 381 -6.00 -3.81 -41.35
C MET A 381 -6.89 -3.57 -42.57
N GLN A 382 -6.54 -4.22 -43.68
CA GLN A 382 -7.29 -4.16 -44.94
C GLN A 382 -8.10 -5.45 -45.10
N PRO A 383 -9.39 -5.48 -44.72
CA PRO A 383 -10.25 -6.64 -44.92
C PRO A 383 -10.53 -6.90 -46.40
N SER A 384 -10.69 -8.17 -46.74
CA SER A 384 -11.13 -8.63 -48.05
C SER A 384 -12.51 -9.27 -47.93
N PHE A 385 -13.56 -8.57 -48.36
CA PHE A 385 -14.93 -9.02 -48.18
C PHE A 385 -15.38 -9.89 -49.36
N ARG A 386 -15.82 -11.12 -49.06
CA ARG A 386 -16.23 -12.13 -50.04
C ARG A 386 -17.61 -12.69 -49.73
N PRO A 387 -18.43 -13.04 -50.74
CA PRO A 387 -19.71 -13.70 -50.51
C PRO A 387 -19.50 -15.04 -49.79
N THR A 388 -20.15 -15.18 -48.64
CA THR A 388 -19.94 -16.26 -47.67
C THR A 388 -21.26 -16.93 -47.29
N ASP A 389 -21.28 -18.26 -47.33
CA ASP A 389 -22.35 -19.07 -46.72
C ASP A 389 -22.15 -19.13 -45.20
N LEU A 390 -22.85 -18.26 -44.48
CA LEU A 390 -22.73 -18.16 -43.02
C LEU A 390 -23.28 -19.42 -42.30
N VAL A 391 -24.25 -20.12 -42.89
CA VAL A 391 -24.79 -21.36 -42.32
C VAL A 391 -23.73 -22.47 -42.40
N GLY A 392 -23.11 -22.63 -43.56
CA GLY A 392 -22.00 -23.56 -43.77
C GLY A 392 -20.80 -23.25 -42.89
N PHE A 393 -20.42 -21.98 -42.79
CA PHE A 393 -19.38 -21.50 -41.89
C PHE A 393 -19.66 -21.87 -40.43
N CYS A 394 -20.83 -21.47 -39.90
CA CYS A 394 -21.18 -21.75 -38.50
C CYS A 394 -21.15 -23.25 -38.23
N ARG A 395 -21.77 -24.06 -39.10
CA ARG A 395 -21.80 -25.53 -38.96
C ARG A 395 -20.39 -26.12 -38.89
N SER A 396 -19.50 -25.71 -39.78
CA SER A 396 -18.11 -26.18 -39.80
C SER A 396 -17.38 -25.86 -38.49
N THR A 397 -17.56 -24.64 -37.97
CA THR A 397 -16.97 -24.25 -36.68
C THR A 397 -17.61 -24.99 -35.52
N VAL A 398 -18.93 -25.19 -35.48
CA VAL A 398 -19.56 -25.96 -34.40
C VAL A 398 -19.04 -27.40 -34.36
N GLU A 399 -18.88 -28.04 -35.51
CA GLU A 399 -18.38 -29.42 -35.59
C GLU A 399 -16.94 -29.55 -35.07
N SER A 400 -16.10 -28.52 -35.17
CA SER A 400 -14.77 -28.55 -34.55
C SER A 400 -14.82 -28.48 -33.02
N PHE A 401 -15.85 -27.88 -32.42
CA PHE A 401 -16.04 -27.82 -30.96
C PHE A 401 -16.79 -29.04 -30.38
N ARG A 402 -17.47 -29.82 -31.20
CA ARG A 402 -18.30 -30.96 -30.76
C ARG A 402 -17.53 -31.98 -29.92
N PRO A 403 -16.34 -32.48 -30.32
CA PRO A 403 -15.59 -33.46 -29.52
C PRO A 403 -15.22 -32.94 -28.12
N TYR A 404 -14.91 -31.64 -28.03
CA TYR A 404 -14.53 -31.00 -26.79
C TYR A 404 -15.73 -30.80 -25.85
N CYS A 405 -16.88 -30.40 -26.39
CA CYS A 405 -18.13 -30.28 -25.62
C CYS A 405 -18.60 -31.65 -25.11
N GLU A 406 -18.52 -32.70 -25.93
CA GLU A 406 -18.87 -34.07 -25.55
C GLU A 406 -18.00 -34.58 -24.40
N LYS A 407 -16.68 -34.37 -24.48
CA LYS A 407 -15.74 -34.77 -23.42
C LYS A 407 -15.96 -34.00 -22.10
N LYS A 408 -16.37 -32.72 -22.15
CA LYS A 408 -16.75 -31.93 -20.94
C LYS A 408 -18.18 -32.21 -20.45
N GLY A 409 -18.98 -32.99 -21.20
CA GLY A 409 -20.37 -33.27 -20.88
C GLY A 409 -21.32 -32.08 -21.08
N ILE A 410 -21.03 -31.20 -22.04
CA ILE A 410 -21.85 -30.04 -22.40
C ILE A 410 -22.70 -30.37 -23.63
N ASN A 411 -24.00 -30.06 -23.58
CA ASN A 411 -24.88 -30.25 -24.73
C ASN A 411 -24.76 -29.07 -25.70
N LEU A 412 -24.23 -29.33 -26.90
CA LEU A 412 -24.09 -28.34 -27.96
C LEU A 412 -25.30 -28.39 -28.92
N ILE A 413 -26.10 -27.32 -28.93
CA ILE A 413 -27.36 -27.20 -29.69
C ILE A 413 -27.19 -26.20 -30.82
N THR A 414 -27.61 -26.56 -32.04
CA THR A 414 -27.56 -25.68 -33.21
C THR A 414 -28.95 -25.38 -33.77
N GLN A 415 -29.26 -24.09 -33.94
CA GLN A 415 -30.51 -23.59 -34.52
C GLN A 415 -30.18 -22.60 -35.65
N LEU A 416 -29.90 -23.12 -36.84
CA LEU A 416 -29.42 -22.31 -37.97
C LEU A 416 -30.55 -22.10 -39.00
N GLU A 417 -31.09 -20.88 -39.08
CA GLU A 417 -32.00 -20.47 -40.15
C GLU A 417 -31.23 -20.10 -41.42
N ASN A 418 -31.87 -20.28 -42.58
CA ASN A 418 -31.25 -19.97 -43.85
C ASN A 418 -31.08 -18.45 -44.03
N CYS A 419 -29.86 -18.03 -44.35
CA CYS A 419 -29.49 -16.63 -44.49
C CYS A 419 -28.94 -16.35 -45.91
N PRO A 420 -29.22 -15.18 -46.50
CA PRO A 420 -28.61 -14.80 -47.77
C PRO A 420 -27.09 -14.67 -47.62
N PRO A 421 -26.31 -14.85 -48.71
CA PRO A 421 -24.86 -14.72 -48.66
C PRO A 421 -24.46 -13.32 -48.15
N LEU A 422 -23.62 -13.31 -47.12
CA LEU A 422 -23.05 -12.09 -46.54
C LEU A 422 -21.64 -11.87 -47.05
N TYR A 423 -21.22 -10.62 -47.15
CA TYR A 423 -19.86 -10.27 -47.55
C TYR A 423 -18.97 -10.16 -46.32
N LEU A 424 -18.18 -11.19 -46.08
CA LEU A 424 -17.31 -11.30 -44.90
C LEU A 424 -15.86 -11.52 -45.32
N ASP A 425 -14.94 -11.03 -44.51
CA ASP A 425 -13.57 -11.50 -44.51
C ASP A 425 -13.50 -12.74 -43.61
N ILE A 426 -13.57 -13.94 -44.22
CA ILE A 426 -13.64 -15.19 -43.47
C ILE A 426 -12.43 -15.40 -42.55
N GLU A 427 -11.22 -15.00 -42.95
CA GLU A 427 -10.01 -15.18 -42.13
C GLU A 427 -9.96 -14.28 -40.88
N ARG A 428 -10.86 -13.30 -40.83
CA ARG A 428 -11.04 -12.38 -39.72
C ARG A 428 -12.28 -12.77 -38.93
N PHE A 429 -13.37 -13.06 -39.64
CA PHE A 429 -14.64 -13.39 -39.01
C PHE A 429 -14.62 -14.77 -38.34
N ASP A 430 -13.75 -15.69 -38.76
CA ASP A 430 -13.55 -16.97 -38.08
C ASP A 430 -13.22 -16.81 -36.60
N LYS A 431 -12.32 -15.88 -36.27
CA LYS A 431 -11.92 -15.52 -34.91
C LYS A 431 -13.09 -15.03 -34.06
N VAL A 432 -14.11 -14.42 -34.65
CA VAL A 432 -15.30 -13.98 -33.91
C VAL A 432 -16.01 -15.19 -33.32
N LEU A 433 -16.37 -16.16 -34.16
CA LEU A 433 -17.10 -17.34 -33.71
C LEU A 433 -16.24 -18.24 -32.82
N TYR A 434 -14.95 -18.43 -33.15
CA TYR A 434 -14.03 -19.21 -32.30
C TYR A 434 -13.91 -18.64 -30.89
N ASN A 435 -13.73 -17.32 -30.73
CA ASN A 435 -13.62 -16.70 -29.41
C ASN A 435 -14.92 -16.82 -28.61
N LEU A 436 -16.08 -16.60 -29.24
CA LEU A 436 -17.37 -16.71 -28.54
C LEU A 436 -17.65 -18.15 -28.09
N LEU A 437 -17.39 -19.15 -28.94
CA LEU A 437 -17.57 -20.56 -28.60
C LEU A 437 -16.57 -21.07 -27.56
N SER A 438 -15.30 -20.67 -27.68
CA SER A 438 -14.28 -20.99 -26.68
C SER A 438 -14.66 -20.42 -25.31
N ASN A 439 -15.15 -19.18 -25.25
CA ASN A 439 -15.61 -18.58 -24.00
C ASN A 439 -16.84 -19.31 -23.44
N ALA A 440 -17.83 -19.60 -24.29
CA ALA A 440 -19.03 -20.34 -23.88
C ALA A 440 -18.67 -21.71 -23.30
N MET A 441 -17.77 -22.46 -23.94
CA MET A 441 -17.31 -23.76 -23.46
C MET A 441 -16.51 -23.66 -22.18
N LYS A 442 -15.62 -22.67 -22.06
CA LYS A 442 -14.80 -22.44 -20.87
C LYS A 442 -15.64 -22.22 -19.62
N PHE A 443 -16.62 -21.32 -19.70
CA PHE A 443 -17.41 -20.85 -18.55
C PHE A 443 -18.70 -21.65 -18.29
N THR A 444 -19.02 -22.62 -19.14
CA THR A 444 -20.14 -23.55 -18.91
C THR A 444 -19.66 -24.79 -18.15
N PRO A 445 -20.26 -25.13 -16.99
CA PRO A 445 -19.92 -26.35 -16.26
C PRO A 445 -20.47 -27.60 -16.96
N SER A 446 -19.99 -28.78 -16.53
CA SER A 446 -20.50 -30.08 -17.04
C SER A 446 -22.01 -30.22 -16.80
N GLY A 447 -22.73 -30.80 -17.77
CA GLY A 447 -24.19 -30.88 -17.78
C GLY A 447 -24.90 -29.61 -18.26
N GLY A 448 -24.16 -28.53 -18.54
CA GLY A 448 -24.69 -27.32 -19.14
C GLY A 448 -24.99 -27.45 -20.64
N ASN A 449 -25.60 -26.41 -21.18
CA ASN A 449 -25.98 -26.28 -22.59
C ASN A 449 -25.33 -25.05 -23.23
N ILE A 450 -24.88 -25.20 -24.47
CA ILE A 450 -24.44 -24.10 -25.34
C ILE A 450 -25.32 -24.15 -26.59
N THR A 451 -26.01 -23.05 -26.89
CA THR A 451 -26.90 -22.92 -28.05
C THR A 451 -26.37 -21.88 -29.00
N ILE A 452 -26.22 -22.27 -30.27
CA ILE A 452 -25.84 -21.38 -31.36
C ILE A 452 -27.05 -21.19 -32.24
N SER A 453 -27.56 -19.97 -32.31
CA SER A 453 -28.68 -19.60 -33.18
C SER A 453 -28.25 -18.61 -34.25
N LEU A 454 -28.70 -18.87 -35.47
CA LEU A 454 -28.56 -17.96 -36.60
C LEU A 454 -29.97 -17.63 -37.07
N SER A 455 -30.35 -16.36 -37.03
CA SER A 455 -31.67 -15.90 -37.44
C SER A 455 -31.61 -14.78 -38.46
N ASN A 456 -32.61 -14.75 -39.32
CA ASN A 456 -32.66 -13.84 -40.46
C ASN A 456 -33.70 -12.74 -40.22
N VAL A 457 -33.30 -11.57 -39.70
CA VAL A 457 -34.23 -10.52 -39.23
C VAL A 457 -34.08 -9.23 -40.04
N SER A 458 -35.11 -8.86 -40.82
CA SER A 458 -35.20 -7.59 -41.55
C SER A 458 -34.00 -7.32 -42.50
N SER A 459 -33.15 -6.34 -42.19
CA SER A 459 -31.91 -5.99 -42.92
C SER A 459 -30.63 -6.61 -42.33
N HIS A 460 -30.75 -7.40 -41.27
CA HIS A 460 -29.62 -7.98 -40.53
C HIS A 460 -29.69 -9.51 -40.45
N CYS A 461 -28.54 -10.13 -40.29
CA CYS A 461 -28.39 -11.51 -39.84
C CYS A 461 -27.93 -11.49 -38.38
N LEU A 462 -28.65 -12.17 -37.49
CA LEU A 462 -28.29 -12.29 -36.08
C LEU A 462 -27.62 -13.63 -35.83
N LEU A 463 -26.37 -13.58 -35.39
CA LEU A 463 -25.65 -14.72 -34.85
C LEU A 463 -25.62 -14.61 -33.32
N GLN A 464 -26.14 -15.61 -32.64
CA GLN A 464 -26.22 -15.66 -31.19
C GLN A 464 -25.51 -16.89 -30.64
N VAL A 465 -24.71 -16.68 -29.60
CA VAL A 465 -24.07 -17.73 -28.80
C VAL A 465 -24.58 -17.59 -27.38
N LYS A 466 -25.40 -18.55 -26.95
CA LYS A 466 -26.00 -18.60 -25.62
C LYS A 466 -25.38 -19.74 -24.82
N ASP A 467 -24.88 -19.44 -23.64
CA ASP A 467 -24.39 -20.41 -22.67
C ASP A 467 -25.27 -20.44 -21.42
N SER A 468 -25.15 -21.52 -20.65
CA SER A 468 -25.78 -21.68 -19.32
C SER A 468 -24.69 -21.74 -18.23
N GLY A 469 -23.61 -20.98 -18.45
CA GLY A 469 -22.48 -20.92 -17.54
C GLY A 469 -22.71 -20.03 -16.33
N ILE A 470 -21.62 -19.60 -15.72
CA ILE A 470 -21.62 -18.80 -14.48
C ILE A 470 -22.26 -17.40 -14.63
N GLY A 471 -22.46 -16.93 -15.87
CA GLY A 471 -22.91 -15.57 -16.16
C GLY A 471 -21.92 -14.48 -15.72
N ILE A 472 -22.23 -13.24 -16.05
CA ILE A 472 -21.38 -12.06 -15.85
C ILE A 472 -22.09 -11.11 -14.89
N ARG A 473 -21.34 -10.51 -13.96
CA ARG A 473 -21.89 -9.53 -13.01
C ARG A 473 -22.23 -8.23 -13.74
N THR A 474 -23.35 -7.60 -13.37
CA THR A 474 -23.85 -6.38 -14.01
C THR A 474 -22.82 -5.25 -14.04
N GLU A 475 -22.00 -5.13 -12.99
CA GLU A 475 -20.94 -4.12 -12.87
C GLU A 475 -19.80 -4.30 -13.89
N GLN A 476 -19.59 -5.53 -14.39
CA GLN A 476 -18.50 -5.87 -15.31
C GLN A 476 -18.92 -5.76 -16.78
N ILE A 477 -20.22 -5.82 -17.09
CA ILE A 477 -20.77 -5.78 -18.46
C ILE A 477 -20.26 -4.58 -19.26
N PRO A 478 -20.23 -3.33 -18.73
CA PRO A 478 -19.78 -2.17 -19.50
C PRO A 478 -18.33 -2.28 -20.00
N TYR A 479 -17.52 -3.06 -19.30
CA TYR A 479 -16.08 -3.13 -19.50
C TYR A 479 -15.62 -4.42 -20.20
N LEU A 480 -16.54 -5.31 -20.56
CA LEU A 480 -16.24 -6.64 -21.11
C LEU A 480 -15.54 -6.61 -22.48
N PHE A 481 -15.75 -5.54 -23.24
CA PHE A 481 -15.10 -5.33 -24.53
C PHE A 481 -13.88 -4.39 -24.45
N GLU A 482 -13.50 -3.97 -23.25
CA GLU A 482 -12.26 -3.24 -23.05
C GLU A 482 -11.07 -4.18 -23.14
N ARG A 483 -9.95 -3.64 -23.59
CA ARG A 483 -8.73 -4.42 -23.82
C ARG A 483 -8.08 -4.75 -22.48
N PHE A 484 -7.59 -5.98 -22.34
CA PHE A 484 -6.79 -6.44 -21.19
C PHE A 484 -7.53 -6.46 -19.85
N ARG A 485 -8.84 -6.20 -19.86
CA ARG A 485 -9.65 -6.24 -18.66
C ARG A 485 -10.28 -7.61 -18.51
N GLN A 486 -9.99 -8.27 -17.38
CA GLN A 486 -10.66 -9.48 -16.97
C GLN A 486 -11.77 -9.14 -15.95
N ALA A 487 -12.79 -10.00 -15.87
CA ALA A 487 -13.86 -9.88 -14.90
C ALA A 487 -13.35 -10.13 -13.46
N GLU A 488 -12.91 -9.08 -12.76
CA GLU A 488 -12.47 -9.17 -11.36
C GLU A 488 -13.63 -9.53 -10.41
N GLY A 489 -13.54 -10.66 -9.70
CA GLY A 489 -14.42 -10.97 -8.57
C GLY A 489 -15.23 -12.26 -8.64
N SER A 490 -15.05 -13.08 -9.68
CA SER A 490 -15.61 -14.44 -9.71
C SER A 490 -14.80 -15.36 -8.79
N ALA A 491 -15.48 -16.17 -7.96
CA ALA A 491 -14.88 -17.20 -7.11
C ALA A 491 -14.13 -18.31 -7.90
N SER A 492 -14.02 -18.19 -9.22
CA SER A 492 -13.23 -19.03 -10.12
C SER A 492 -12.21 -18.18 -10.88
N ARG A 493 -11.13 -17.75 -10.22
CA ARG A 493 -9.93 -17.22 -10.91
C ARG A 493 -9.15 -18.32 -11.65
N SER A 494 -9.62 -19.56 -11.63
CA SER A 494 -9.06 -20.72 -12.30
C SER A 494 -9.21 -20.72 -13.84
N TYR A 495 -9.50 -19.58 -14.47
CA TYR A 495 -9.75 -19.50 -15.91
C TYR A 495 -8.94 -18.35 -16.53
N GLU A 496 -7.61 -18.48 -16.58
CA GLU A 496 -6.70 -17.53 -17.24
C GLU A 496 -7.03 -17.31 -18.72
N GLY A 497 -7.10 -16.06 -19.19
CA GLY A 497 -7.23 -15.75 -20.61
C GLY A 497 -6.68 -14.37 -20.92
N SER A 498 -6.15 -14.15 -22.13
CA SER A 498 -5.38 -12.95 -22.49
C SER A 498 -6.11 -11.58 -22.36
N GLY A 499 -7.42 -11.57 -22.09
CA GLY A 499 -8.24 -10.35 -22.07
C GLY A 499 -8.34 -9.65 -23.44
N LEU A 500 -7.85 -10.30 -24.50
CA LEU A 500 -7.82 -9.78 -25.87
C LEU A 500 -8.97 -10.29 -26.72
N GLY A 501 -9.50 -11.49 -26.41
CA GLY A 501 -10.46 -12.19 -27.26
C GLY A 501 -11.70 -11.35 -27.57
N LEU A 502 -12.42 -10.88 -26.54
CA LEU A 502 -13.68 -10.15 -26.74
C LEU A 502 -13.48 -8.74 -27.31
N ALA A 503 -12.40 -8.04 -26.94
CA ALA A 503 -12.04 -6.77 -27.56
C ALA A 503 -11.78 -6.95 -29.06
N LEU A 504 -11.02 -7.99 -29.44
CA LEU A 504 -10.80 -8.36 -30.84
C LEU A 504 -12.12 -8.73 -31.54
N VAL A 505 -13.02 -9.46 -30.88
CA VAL A 505 -14.35 -9.75 -31.43
C VAL A 505 -15.09 -8.47 -31.79
N LYS A 506 -15.14 -7.50 -30.86
CA LYS A 506 -15.82 -6.22 -31.10
C LYS A 506 -15.24 -5.49 -32.30
N GLU A 507 -13.92 -5.31 -32.33
CA GLU A 507 -13.22 -4.62 -33.42
C GLU A 507 -13.42 -5.31 -34.77
N LEU A 508 -13.37 -6.65 -34.80
CA LEU A 508 -13.59 -7.43 -36.03
C LEU A 508 -15.05 -7.37 -36.48
N VAL A 509 -16.02 -7.36 -35.57
CA VAL A 509 -17.44 -7.18 -35.91
C VAL A 509 -17.69 -5.77 -36.46
N GLU A 510 -17.13 -4.74 -35.82
CA GLU A 510 -17.22 -3.35 -36.27
C GLU A 510 -16.51 -3.14 -37.62
N LEU A 511 -15.40 -3.84 -37.90
CA LEU A 511 -14.74 -3.88 -39.21
C LEU A 511 -15.66 -4.37 -40.33
N HIS A 512 -16.61 -5.26 -40.01
CA HIS A 512 -17.65 -5.76 -40.91
C HIS A 512 -18.92 -4.89 -40.90
N ALA A 513 -18.85 -3.69 -40.32
CA ALA A 513 -19.99 -2.80 -40.05
C ALA A 513 -21.13 -3.45 -39.25
N GLY A 514 -20.80 -4.47 -38.46
CA GLY A 514 -21.72 -5.13 -37.56
C GLY A 514 -21.77 -4.47 -36.18
N LYS A 515 -22.63 -5.02 -35.32
CA LYS A 515 -22.70 -4.67 -33.89
C LYS A 515 -22.59 -5.94 -33.06
N ILE A 516 -22.03 -5.85 -31.85
CA ILE A 516 -22.07 -6.92 -30.84
C ILE A 516 -22.64 -6.40 -29.52
N SER A 517 -23.35 -7.25 -28.78
CA SER A 517 -23.75 -6.99 -27.39
C SER A 517 -23.77 -8.29 -26.59
N VAL A 518 -23.90 -8.14 -25.28
CA VAL A 518 -24.03 -9.24 -24.34
C VAL A 518 -25.21 -8.97 -23.40
N GLU A 519 -26.00 -10.00 -23.17
CA GLU A 519 -27.01 -10.07 -22.11
C GLU A 519 -26.62 -11.21 -21.18
N SER A 520 -26.50 -10.95 -19.88
CA SER A 520 -26.07 -11.98 -18.94
C SER A 520 -26.61 -11.71 -17.54
N VAL A 521 -26.91 -12.79 -16.84
CA VAL A 521 -27.34 -12.79 -15.43
C VAL A 521 -26.40 -13.72 -14.68
N TYR A 522 -25.81 -13.22 -13.60
CA TYR A 522 -24.87 -13.98 -12.77
C TYR A 522 -25.56 -15.23 -12.19
N GLY A 523 -25.03 -16.41 -12.51
CA GLY A 523 -25.54 -17.72 -12.14
C GLY A 523 -26.48 -18.38 -13.17
N GLU A 524 -26.96 -17.65 -14.19
CA GLU A 524 -27.92 -18.19 -15.18
C GLU A 524 -27.33 -18.35 -16.60
N GLY A 525 -26.21 -17.68 -16.90
CA GLY A 525 -25.49 -17.78 -18.17
C GLY A 525 -25.38 -16.46 -18.94
N SER A 526 -24.87 -16.53 -20.16
CA SER A 526 -24.67 -15.35 -21.02
C SER A 526 -25.20 -15.58 -22.44
N THR A 527 -25.60 -14.51 -23.11
CA THR A 527 -26.02 -14.51 -24.51
C THR A 527 -25.30 -13.39 -25.24
N PHE A 528 -24.37 -13.77 -26.12
CA PHE A 528 -23.70 -12.86 -27.03
C PHE A 528 -24.48 -12.78 -28.34
N THR A 529 -24.81 -11.56 -28.78
CA THR A 529 -25.54 -11.33 -30.03
C THR A 529 -24.69 -10.48 -30.97
N VAL A 530 -24.48 -10.97 -32.19
CA VAL A 530 -23.76 -10.30 -33.27
C VAL A 530 -24.75 -9.99 -34.40
N TRP A 531 -24.84 -8.71 -34.78
CA TRP A 531 -25.65 -8.21 -35.88
C TRP A 531 -24.76 -7.96 -37.09
N LEU A 532 -25.06 -8.62 -38.21
CA LEU A 532 -24.37 -8.42 -39.49
C LEU A 532 -25.32 -7.81 -40.51
N VAL A 533 -24.90 -6.74 -41.18
CA VAL A 533 -25.72 -6.03 -42.17
C VAL A 533 -25.73 -6.82 -43.48
N LYS A 534 -26.89 -6.94 -44.13
CA LYS A 534 -27.01 -7.63 -45.42
C LYS A 534 -26.54 -6.76 -46.59
N GLY A 535 -26.11 -7.42 -47.66
CA GLY A 535 -25.69 -6.76 -48.90
C GLY A 535 -24.28 -6.16 -48.81
N THR A 536 -23.96 -5.24 -49.72
CA THR A 536 -22.61 -4.65 -49.87
C THR A 536 -22.58 -3.14 -49.70
N THR A 537 -23.73 -2.48 -49.55
CA THR A 537 -23.85 -1.01 -49.54
C THR A 537 -23.16 -0.33 -48.37
N HIS A 538 -22.94 -1.05 -47.28
CA HIS A 538 -22.25 -0.58 -46.08
C HIS A 538 -20.73 -0.84 -46.13
N LEU A 539 -20.25 -1.58 -47.13
CA LEU A 539 -18.84 -1.97 -47.28
C LEU A 539 -18.12 -1.08 -48.30
N PRO A 540 -16.81 -0.84 -48.11
CA PRO A 540 -15.99 -0.12 -49.07
C PRO A 540 -15.88 -0.88 -50.41
N ALA A 541 -16.27 -0.23 -51.51
CA ALA A 541 -16.38 -0.84 -52.83
C ALA A 541 -15.03 -1.36 -53.40
N ASP A 542 -13.92 -0.75 -52.98
CA ASP A 542 -12.55 -1.12 -53.34
C ASP A 542 -12.06 -2.43 -52.68
N ARG A 543 -12.82 -2.97 -51.73
CA ARG A 543 -12.45 -4.16 -50.93
C ARG A 543 -13.36 -5.38 -51.15
N LEU A 544 -14.33 -5.27 -52.06
CA LEU A 544 -15.23 -6.35 -52.42
C LEU A 544 -14.58 -7.26 -53.47
N LEU A 545 -14.53 -8.56 -53.19
CA LEU A 545 -14.13 -9.58 -54.16
C LEU A 545 -15.33 -10.48 -54.46
N GLU A 546 -15.58 -10.77 -55.74
CA GLU A 546 -16.69 -11.63 -56.17
C GLU A 546 -16.37 -13.14 -56.09
N VAL A 547 -15.12 -13.49 -55.77
CA VAL A 547 -14.71 -14.88 -55.61
C VAL A 547 -15.27 -15.42 -54.28
N PRO A 548 -16.04 -16.52 -54.28
CA PRO A 548 -16.48 -17.18 -53.05
C PRO A 548 -15.28 -17.55 -52.19
N ALA A 549 -15.43 -17.43 -50.88
CA ALA A 549 -14.35 -17.76 -49.97
C ALA A 549 -14.27 -19.28 -49.72
N ASP A 550 -13.05 -19.83 -49.76
CA ASP A 550 -12.78 -21.25 -49.47
C ASP A 550 -12.56 -21.47 -47.96
N PHE A 551 -13.12 -22.56 -47.44
CA PHE A 551 -12.96 -22.96 -46.04
C PHE A 551 -11.65 -23.75 -45.85
N HIS A 552 -10.67 -23.19 -45.14
CA HIS A 552 -9.45 -23.90 -44.78
C HIS A 552 -9.52 -24.44 -43.34
N SER A 553 -9.75 -25.74 -43.18
CA SER A 553 -9.85 -26.42 -41.88
C SER A 553 -8.54 -26.49 -41.08
N ALA A 554 -7.38 -26.34 -41.74
CA ALA A 554 -6.06 -26.49 -41.13
C ALA A 554 -5.72 -25.44 -40.04
N LYS A 555 -6.44 -24.31 -39.99
CA LYS A 555 -6.23 -23.25 -38.97
C LYS A 555 -6.94 -23.53 -37.64
N ALA A 556 -7.90 -24.46 -37.59
CA ALA A 556 -8.66 -24.79 -36.39
C ALA A 556 -7.79 -25.25 -35.22
N ALA A 557 -6.72 -26.01 -35.50
CA ALA A 557 -5.83 -26.56 -34.47
C ALA A 557 -5.05 -25.48 -33.68
N VAL A 558 -4.84 -24.29 -34.25
CA VAL A 558 -4.20 -23.16 -33.55
C VAL A 558 -5.23 -22.42 -32.68
N GLU A 559 -6.45 -22.24 -33.19
CA GLU A 559 -7.54 -21.57 -32.48
C GLU A 559 -8.16 -22.44 -31.34
N LEU A 560 -7.90 -23.75 -31.34
CA LEU A 560 -8.36 -24.69 -30.31
C LEU A 560 -7.29 -25.03 -29.26
N ALA A 561 -6.09 -24.45 -29.35
CA ALA A 561 -4.98 -24.79 -28.44
C ALA A 561 -5.30 -24.51 -26.94
N ASP A 562 -6.08 -23.46 -26.66
CA ASP A 562 -6.49 -23.10 -25.29
C ASP A 562 -7.52 -24.10 -24.75
N VAL A 563 -8.51 -24.44 -25.58
CA VAL A 563 -9.52 -25.48 -25.31
C VAL A 563 -8.87 -26.83 -25.02
N GLU A 564 -7.84 -27.19 -25.79
CA GLU A 564 -7.05 -28.39 -25.58
C GLU A 564 -6.22 -28.38 -24.29
N THR A 565 -5.99 -27.23 -23.66
CA THR A 565 -5.23 -27.12 -22.40
C THR A 565 -6.19 -27.25 -21.21
N ASP A 566 -7.28 -26.47 -21.22
CA ASP A 566 -8.30 -26.45 -20.17
C ASP A 566 -8.93 -27.84 -19.91
N MET A 567 -8.94 -28.71 -20.93
CA MET A 567 -9.53 -30.04 -20.80
C MET A 567 -8.64 -31.08 -20.10
N PHE A 568 -7.32 -30.88 -20.06
CA PHE A 568 -6.44 -31.75 -19.26
C PHE A 568 -6.53 -31.42 -17.78
N GLU A 569 -6.84 -30.15 -17.42
CA GLU A 569 -7.09 -29.74 -16.02
C GLU A 569 -8.27 -30.49 -15.39
N GLU A 570 -9.29 -30.82 -16.18
CA GLU A 570 -10.45 -31.57 -15.70
C GLU A 570 -10.16 -33.07 -15.54
N GLU A 571 -9.25 -33.65 -16.31
CA GLU A 571 -8.84 -35.07 -16.17
C GLU A 571 -8.05 -35.31 -14.87
N GLU A 572 -7.13 -34.41 -14.50
CA GLU A 572 -6.41 -34.51 -13.22
C GLU A 572 -7.34 -34.38 -11.99
N LYS A 573 -8.49 -33.68 -12.10
CA LYS A 573 -9.49 -33.63 -11.02
C LYS A 573 -10.11 -35.00 -10.73
N LEU A 574 -10.17 -35.90 -11.72
CA LEU A 574 -10.68 -37.26 -11.53
C LEU A 574 -9.59 -38.24 -11.08
N GLU A 575 -8.34 -38.04 -11.47
CA GLU A 575 -7.23 -38.95 -11.12
C GLU A 575 -6.57 -38.67 -9.75
N THR A 576 -6.86 -37.55 -9.11
CA THR A 576 -6.25 -37.15 -7.82
C THR A 576 -6.74 -37.94 -6.58
N PHE A 577 -7.63 -38.92 -6.75
CA PHE A 577 -8.03 -39.87 -5.71
C PHE A 577 -7.31 -41.22 -5.86
N ILE A 578 -5.99 -41.24 -5.70
CA ILE A 578 -5.27 -42.47 -5.37
C ILE A 578 -4.87 -42.37 -3.89
N PRO A 579 -5.52 -43.12 -2.97
CA PRO A 579 -5.06 -43.22 -1.59
C PRO A 579 -3.61 -43.69 -1.58
N SER A 580 -2.76 -43.01 -0.80
CA SER A 580 -1.33 -43.31 -0.63
C SER A 580 -1.03 -44.63 0.10
N ASP A 581 -1.99 -45.54 0.17
CA ASP A 581 -1.82 -46.87 0.75
C ASP A 581 -1.52 -47.84 -0.37
N LEU A 582 -0.22 -48.11 -0.64
CA LEU A 582 0.32 -49.40 -1.13
C LEU A 582 1.83 -49.32 -1.51
N ILE A 583 2.69 -48.71 -0.70
CA ILE A 583 4.13 -49.09 -0.68
C ILE A 583 4.61 -49.14 0.78
N LYS A 584 4.24 -50.22 1.48
CA LYS A 584 5.06 -50.75 2.57
C LYS A 584 5.95 -51.83 1.97
N ALA A 585 7.11 -51.43 1.50
CA ALA A 585 8.23 -52.33 1.26
C ALA A 585 9.32 -51.99 2.29
N GLU A 586 9.63 -52.99 3.11
CA GLU A 586 10.70 -52.97 4.09
C GLU A 586 12.05 -52.75 3.40
N ASP A 587 12.69 -51.62 3.66
CA ASP A 587 14.13 -51.56 3.94
C ASP A 587 14.53 -50.18 4.49
N LYS A 588 15.64 -50.13 5.25
CA LYS A 588 16.19 -48.90 5.85
C LYS A 588 16.70 -47.91 4.79
N SER A 589 15.81 -47.25 4.07
CA SER A 589 16.14 -46.16 3.14
C SER A 589 15.99 -44.81 3.85
N GLU A 590 17.01 -43.96 3.73
CA GLU A 590 16.98 -42.58 4.21
C GLU A 590 15.74 -41.86 3.65
N LYS A 591 14.98 -41.19 4.52
CA LYS A 591 13.78 -40.42 4.13
C LYS A 591 14.18 -39.39 3.08
N LEU A 592 13.62 -39.48 1.86
CA LEU A 592 13.93 -38.55 0.77
C LEU A 592 13.52 -37.13 1.15
N PRO A 593 14.27 -36.10 0.71
CA PRO A 593 13.88 -34.72 0.95
C PRO A 593 12.57 -34.39 0.23
N THR A 594 11.69 -33.65 0.88
CA THR A 594 10.36 -33.32 0.39
C THR A 594 10.33 -31.89 -0.15
N VAL A 595 9.87 -31.71 -1.39
CA VAL A 595 9.73 -30.41 -2.04
C VAL A 595 8.25 -30.15 -2.33
N LEU A 596 7.73 -29.03 -1.85
CA LEU A 596 6.39 -28.56 -2.19
C LEU A 596 6.44 -27.68 -3.43
N VAL A 597 5.66 -28.01 -4.46
CA VAL A 597 5.54 -27.21 -5.69
C VAL A 597 4.17 -26.55 -5.74
N VAL A 598 4.15 -25.21 -5.78
CA VAL A 598 2.96 -24.37 -5.81
C VAL A 598 2.98 -23.54 -7.08
N ASP A 599 2.10 -23.86 -8.02
CA ASP A 599 1.95 -23.12 -9.28
C ASP A 599 0.48 -23.28 -9.67
N ASP A 600 -0.17 -22.35 -10.36
CA ASP A 600 -1.55 -22.54 -10.77
C ASP A 600 -1.66 -23.33 -12.08
N ASN A 601 -0.66 -23.22 -12.94
CA ASN A 601 -0.60 -23.92 -14.21
C ASN A 601 -0.28 -25.43 -14.03
N PRO A 602 -1.16 -26.34 -14.47
CA PRO A 602 -0.99 -27.79 -14.32
C PRO A 602 0.22 -28.32 -15.06
N ASP A 603 0.45 -27.88 -16.31
CA ASP A 603 1.55 -28.36 -17.14
C ASP A 603 2.88 -27.98 -16.50
N LEU A 604 3.00 -26.75 -15.97
CA LEU A 604 4.22 -26.27 -15.33
C LEU A 604 4.47 -26.95 -14.00
N ARG A 605 3.44 -27.07 -13.15
CA ARG A 605 3.49 -27.85 -11.91
C ARG A 605 3.95 -29.29 -12.18
N THR A 606 3.36 -29.97 -13.15
CA THR A 606 3.68 -31.37 -13.50
C THR A 606 5.08 -31.48 -14.12
N TYR A 607 5.48 -30.51 -14.93
CA TYR A 607 6.83 -30.41 -15.46
C TYR A 607 7.90 -30.28 -14.37
N VAL A 608 7.72 -29.34 -13.44
CA VAL A 608 8.60 -29.12 -12.28
C VAL A 608 8.64 -30.36 -11.39
N ALA A 609 7.48 -30.95 -11.08
CA ALA A 609 7.38 -32.15 -10.28
C ALA A 609 8.16 -33.33 -10.88
N ARG A 610 8.08 -33.50 -12.20
CA ARG A 610 8.82 -34.54 -12.92
C ARG A 610 10.33 -34.34 -12.81
N ILE A 611 10.83 -33.11 -13.02
CA ILE A 611 12.26 -32.79 -12.88
C ILE A 611 12.76 -33.18 -11.49
N LEU A 612 12.01 -32.80 -10.46
CA LEU A 612 12.36 -33.07 -9.06
C LEU A 612 12.29 -34.56 -8.71
N ARG A 613 11.24 -35.27 -9.15
CA ARG A 613 11.11 -36.73 -8.95
C ARG A 613 12.23 -37.51 -9.64
N GLN A 614 12.62 -37.11 -10.86
CA GLN A 614 13.76 -37.72 -11.57
C GLN A 614 15.10 -37.48 -10.87
N ALA A 615 15.20 -36.43 -10.05
CA ALA A 615 16.37 -36.14 -9.23
C ALA A 615 16.29 -36.70 -7.80
N ASN A 616 15.38 -37.66 -7.55
CA ASN A 616 15.18 -38.36 -6.28
C ASN A 616 14.61 -37.48 -5.13
N PHE A 617 13.75 -36.51 -5.44
CA PHE A 617 12.98 -35.78 -4.41
C PHE A 617 11.57 -36.36 -4.24
N SER A 618 11.06 -36.34 -3.00
CA SER A 618 9.63 -36.48 -2.73
C SER A 618 8.95 -35.16 -3.09
N VAL A 619 7.82 -35.19 -3.80
CA VAL A 619 7.18 -33.97 -4.31
C VAL A 619 5.70 -33.92 -3.93
N VAL A 620 5.33 -32.86 -3.23
CA VAL A 620 3.94 -32.50 -2.89
C VAL A 620 3.52 -31.35 -3.81
N LEU A 621 2.26 -31.33 -4.25
CA LEU A 621 1.75 -30.37 -5.23
C LEU A 621 0.60 -29.57 -4.63
N ALA A 622 0.57 -28.26 -4.92
CA ALA A 622 -0.54 -27.38 -4.58
C ALA A 622 -0.89 -26.46 -5.76
N ARG A 623 -2.13 -25.96 -5.80
CA ARG A 623 -2.70 -25.19 -6.93
C ARG A 623 -2.76 -23.69 -6.76
N ASN A 624 -2.51 -23.21 -5.55
CA ASN A 624 -2.46 -21.80 -5.23
C ASN A 624 -1.77 -21.64 -3.88
N GLY A 625 -1.48 -20.39 -3.51
CA GLY A 625 -0.80 -20.11 -2.24
C GLY A 625 -1.58 -20.57 -0.99
N ALA A 626 -2.91 -20.61 -1.01
CA ALA A 626 -3.69 -21.04 0.15
C ALA A 626 -3.54 -22.56 0.38
N GLU A 627 -3.73 -23.36 -0.66
CA GLU A 627 -3.48 -24.81 -0.62
C GLU A 627 -2.01 -25.12 -0.31
N GLY A 628 -1.08 -24.31 -0.86
CA GLY A 628 0.35 -24.42 -0.58
C GLY A 628 0.67 -24.22 0.91
N LEU A 629 0.03 -23.26 1.57
CA LEU A 629 0.20 -23.06 3.00
C LEU A 629 -0.36 -24.22 3.84
N GLU A 630 -1.53 -24.76 3.47
CA GLU A 630 -2.11 -25.93 4.14
C GLU A 630 -1.19 -27.16 4.02
N MET A 631 -0.73 -27.46 2.80
CA MET A 631 0.19 -28.56 2.51
C MET A 631 1.54 -28.38 3.21
N ALA A 632 2.05 -27.14 3.28
CA ALA A 632 3.29 -26.86 4.02
C ALA A 632 3.16 -27.20 5.50
N LYS A 633 1.99 -26.98 6.11
CA LYS A 633 1.72 -27.31 7.53
C LYS A 633 1.55 -28.80 7.77
N SER A 634 0.96 -29.54 6.83
CA SER A 634 0.75 -30.99 6.98
C SER A 634 2.00 -31.81 6.70
N ASP A 635 2.78 -31.44 5.68
CA ASP A 635 3.81 -32.31 5.11
C ASP A 635 5.26 -31.93 5.48
N ASP A 636 5.47 -30.80 6.18
CA ASP A 636 6.78 -30.27 6.62
C ASP A 636 7.86 -30.35 5.51
N PRO A 637 7.67 -29.64 4.38
CA PRO A 637 8.58 -29.71 3.25
C PRO A 637 9.95 -29.13 3.59
N ASP A 638 11.00 -29.70 3.00
CA ASP A 638 12.38 -29.22 3.12
C ASP A 638 12.63 -27.97 2.28
N VAL A 639 11.91 -27.80 1.17
CA VAL A 639 11.96 -26.62 0.27
C VAL A 639 10.56 -26.41 -0.34
N ILE A 640 10.18 -25.15 -0.56
CA ILE A 640 8.98 -24.76 -1.29
C ILE A 640 9.40 -24.09 -2.60
N VAL A 641 8.84 -24.51 -3.73
CA VAL A 641 8.98 -23.86 -5.04
C VAL A 641 7.62 -23.27 -5.39
N THR A 642 7.53 -21.96 -5.50
CA THR A 642 6.25 -21.27 -5.73
C THR A 642 6.32 -20.33 -6.92
N ASP A 643 5.24 -20.22 -7.70
CA ASP A 643 5.08 -19.14 -8.66
C ASP A 643 4.80 -17.80 -7.98
N LEU A 644 5.13 -16.70 -8.66
CA LEU A 644 4.86 -15.34 -8.19
C LEU A 644 3.37 -14.98 -8.33
N MET A 645 2.83 -15.17 -9.54
CA MET A 645 1.49 -14.71 -9.91
C MET A 645 0.53 -15.90 -9.85
N MET A 646 -0.23 -15.99 -8.77
CA MET A 646 -1.21 -17.07 -8.58
C MET A 646 -2.56 -16.50 -8.09
N PRO A 647 -3.68 -17.17 -8.42
CA PRO A 647 -4.99 -16.80 -7.92
C PRO A 647 -5.11 -17.04 -6.40
N VAL A 648 -6.08 -16.37 -5.78
CA VAL A 648 -6.38 -16.43 -4.33
C VAL A 648 -5.26 -15.84 -3.45
N VAL A 649 -4.09 -16.47 -3.40
CA VAL A 649 -2.91 -16.05 -2.64
C VAL A 649 -1.71 -16.07 -3.57
N SER A 650 -1.05 -14.91 -3.71
CA SER A 650 0.16 -14.77 -4.54
C SER A 650 1.37 -15.46 -3.91
N GLY A 651 2.43 -15.70 -4.68
CA GLY A 651 3.67 -16.25 -4.15
C GLY A 651 4.31 -15.38 -3.06
N LEU A 652 4.25 -14.05 -3.21
CA LEU A 652 4.76 -13.12 -2.19
C LEU A 652 3.93 -13.15 -0.90
N ASP A 653 2.61 -13.27 -1.03
CA ASP A 653 1.73 -13.41 0.13
C ASP A 653 1.95 -14.74 0.85
N LEU A 654 2.14 -15.84 0.10
CA LEU A 654 2.51 -17.14 0.65
C LEU A 654 3.82 -17.07 1.44
N ILE A 655 4.86 -16.43 0.87
CA ILE A 655 6.15 -16.24 1.57
C ILE A 655 5.92 -15.48 2.88
N ARG A 656 5.16 -14.37 2.86
CA ARG A 656 4.85 -13.63 4.09
C ARG A 656 4.18 -14.53 5.13
N MET A 657 3.16 -15.29 4.74
CA MET A 657 2.43 -16.20 5.64
C MET A 657 3.34 -17.30 6.21
N ILE A 658 4.29 -17.82 5.43
CA ILE A 658 5.29 -18.80 5.89
C ILE A 658 6.24 -18.17 6.92
N ARG A 659 6.70 -16.94 6.69
CA ARG A 659 7.64 -16.25 7.58
C ARG A 659 7.00 -15.81 8.91
N GLU A 660 5.69 -15.60 8.92
CA GLU A 660 4.90 -15.29 10.13
C GLU A 660 4.56 -16.54 10.97
N ASP A 661 4.71 -17.76 10.42
CA ASP A 661 4.40 -19.01 11.12
C ASP A 661 5.63 -19.56 11.86
N ASP A 662 5.50 -19.82 13.17
CA ASP A 662 6.62 -20.26 14.01
C ASP A 662 7.25 -21.59 13.59
N VAL A 663 6.47 -22.46 12.96
CA VAL A 663 6.94 -23.78 12.49
C VAL A 663 7.58 -23.64 11.11
N LEU A 664 6.96 -22.88 10.21
CA LEU A 664 7.38 -22.80 8.81
C LEU A 664 8.38 -21.68 8.50
N LYS A 665 8.61 -20.72 9.41
CA LYS A 665 9.49 -19.57 9.15
C LYS A 665 10.88 -19.93 8.66
N GLY A 666 11.40 -21.10 9.05
CA GLY A 666 12.70 -21.62 8.64
C GLY A 666 12.69 -22.50 7.40
N THR A 667 11.56 -22.65 6.71
CA THR A 667 11.46 -23.44 5.47
C THR A 667 11.89 -22.59 4.28
N PRO A 668 12.90 -23.03 3.50
CA PRO A 668 13.41 -22.24 2.38
C PRO A 668 12.42 -22.21 1.21
N VAL A 669 12.31 -21.05 0.55
CA VAL A 669 11.37 -20.80 -0.55
C VAL A 669 12.10 -20.30 -1.80
N ILE A 670 11.85 -20.98 -2.93
CA ILE A 670 12.27 -20.60 -4.29
C ILE A 670 11.08 -19.97 -5.01
N LEU A 671 11.25 -18.74 -5.48
CA LEU A 671 10.23 -18.02 -6.23
C LEU A 671 10.50 -18.13 -7.75
N LEU A 672 9.57 -18.75 -8.48
CA LEU A 672 9.56 -18.74 -9.93
C LEU A 672 8.97 -17.41 -10.41
N THR A 673 9.64 -16.71 -11.32
CA THR A 673 9.20 -15.37 -11.74
C THR A 673 9.34 -15.10 -13.24
N ALA A 674 8.33 -14.43 -13.80
CA ALA A 674 8.35 -13.86 -15.14
C ALA A 674 9.03 -12.46 -15.19
N LYS A 675 9.62 -12.01 -14.09
CA LYS A 675 10.28 -10.70 -13.98
C LYS A 675 11.79 -10.91 -13.79
N ALA A 676 12.56 -10.43 -14.76
CA ALA A 676 14.03 -10.51 -14.74
C ALA A 676 14.67 -9.21 -14.22
N ASP A 677 13.84 -8.22 -13.90
CA ASP A 677 14.22 -6.91 -13.37
C ASP A 677 14.72 -6.98 -11.93
N GLU A 678 15.73 -6.15 -11.63
CA GLU A 678 16.36 -6.02 -10.31
C GLU A 678 15.35 -5.62 -9.22
N ASP A 679 14.37 -4.78 -9.52
CA ASP A 679 13.40 -4.27 -8.54
C ASP A 679 12.52 -5.39 -7.95
N THR A 680 12.05 -6.32 -8.77
CA THR A 680 11.27 -7.48 -8.29
C THR A 680 12.14 -8.45 -7.47
N ARG A 681 13.43 -8.57 -7.80
CA ARG A 681 14.38 -9.35 -6.98
C ARG A 681 14.62 -8.68 -5.63
N ILE A 682 14.70 -7.35 -5.58
CA ILE A 682 14.85 -6.59 -4.34
C ILE A 682 13.61 -6.77 -3.45
N GLU A 683 12.40 -6.61 -3.99
CA GLU A 683 11.15 -6.79 -3.23
C GLU A 683 10.99 -8.24 -2.72
N GLY A 684 11.37 -9.23 -3.53
CA GLY A 684 11.33 -10.65 -3.13
C GLY A 684 12.32 -11.00 -2.01
N VAL A 685 13.52 -10.42 -2.03
CA VAL A 685 14.52 -10.58 -0.96
C VAL A 685 14.07 -9.87 0.33
N GLU A 686 13.53 -8.65 0.22
CA GLU A 686 12.99 -7.92 1.36
C GLU A 686 11.84 -8.66 2.05
N ARG A 687 11.07 -9.45 1.28
CA ARG A 687 9.97 -10.28 1.80
C ARG A 687 10.40 -11.69 2.22
N GLY A 688 11.67 -12.04 2.05
CA GLY A 688 12.26 -13.26 2.61
C GLY A 688 12.23 -14.49 1.71
N ALA A 689 12.21 -14.36 0.38
CA ALA A 689 12.53 -15.49 -0.51
C ALA A 689 14.03 -15.85 -0.42
N ASP A 690 14.36 -17.15 -0.44
CA ASP A 690 15.75 -17.61 -0.33
C ASP A 690 16.45 -17.69 -1.69
N ALA A 691 15.68 -17.96 -2.76
CA ALA A 691 16.17 -17.96 -4.14
C ALA A 691 15.07 -17.54 -5.12
N TYR A 692 15.48 -17.10 -6.31
CA TYR A 692 14.59 -16.76 -7.41
C TYR A 692 15.05 -17.47 -8.69
N LEU A 693 14.09 -17.90 -9.50
CA LEU A 693 14.36 -18.55 -10.78
C LEU A 693 13.50 -17.91 -11.87
N SER A 694 14.14 -17.32 -12.87
CA SER A 694 13.43 -16.62 -13.94
C SER A 694 12.89 -17.59 -14.98
N LYS A 695 11.59 -17.50 -15.31
CA LYS A 695 10.97 -18.17 -16.46
C LYS A 695 11.39 -17.43 -17.76
N PRO A 696 11.83 -18.12 -18.82
CA PRO A 696 12.05 -19.57 -18.91
C PRO A 696 13.36 -20.01 -18.25
N PHE A 697 13.31 -21.13 -17.53
CA PHE A 697 14.46 -21.76 -16.89
C PHE A 697 14.73 -23.14 -17.49
N ASN A 698 15.95 -23.64 -17.29
CA ASN A 698 16.32 -25.01 -17.65
C ASN A 698 16.31 -25.95 -16.42
N ASP A 699 16.25 -27.26 -16.67
CA ASP A 699 16.17 -28.29 -15.62
C ASP A 699 17.36 -28.22 -14.64
N ARG A 700 18.55 -27.87 -15.13
CA ARG A 700 19.77 -27.84 -14.32
C ARG A 700 19.75 -26.70 -13.32
N GLU A 701 19.22 -25.55 -13.71
CA GLU A 701 19.13 -24.35 -12.89
C GLU A 701 18.19 -24.58 -11.70
N LEU A 702 16.98 -25.09 -11.97
CA LEU A 702 16.02 -25.49 -10.93
C LEU A 702 16.63 -26.52 -9.96
N LEU A 703 17.28 -27.56 -10.49
CA LEU A 703 17.88 -28.60 -9.65
C LEU A 703 19.06 -28.09 -8.82
N ALA A 704 19.83 -27.13 -9.32
CA ALA A 704 20.94 -26.54 -8.59
C ALA A 704 20.43 -25.77 -7.36
N GLU A 705 19.39 -24.94 -7.53
CA GLU A 705 18.82 -24.15 -6.43
C GLU A 705 18.17 -25.04 -5.37
N VAL A 706 17.36 -26.03 -5.80
CA VAL A 706 16.73 -26.97 -4.85
C VAL A 706 17.77 -27.76 -4.08
N ARG A 707 18.80 -28.30 -4.74
CA ARG A 707 19.86 -29.05 -4.04
C ARG A 707 20.62 -28.20 -3.03
N ASN A 708 20.89 -26.94 -3.37
CA ASN A 708 21.59 -26.01 -2.49
C ASN A 708 20.78 -25.77 -1.20
N LEU A 709 19.49 -25.44 -1.34
CA LEU A 709 18.62 -25.17 -0.20
C LEU A 709 18.31 -26.42 0.64
N VAL A 710 18.10 -27.58 0.01
CA VAL A 710 17.96 -28.85 0.74
C VAL A 710 19.22 -29.16 1.55
N ALA A 711 20.41 -29.01 0.96
CA ALA A 711 21.67 -29.28 1.64
C ALA A 711 21.86 -28.35 2.84
N LEU A 712 21.50 -27.07 2.71
CA LEU A 712 21.50 -26.11 3.82
C LEU A 712 20.55 -26.55 4.94
N LYS A 713 19.31 -26.95 4.59
CA LYS A 713 18.32 -27.38 5.59
C LYS A 713 18.72 -28.66 6.33
N GLN A 714 19.29 -29.62 5.60
CA GLN A 714 19.80 -30.86 6.19
C GLN A 714 20.99 -30.59 7.13
N ASN A 715 21.88 -29.68 6.76
CA ASN A 715 23.00 -29.30 7.61
C ASN A 715 22.53 -28.61 8.90
N GLU A 716 21.54 -27.71 8.80
CA GLU A 716 20.91 -27.08 9.96
C GLU A 716 20.33 -28.12 10.92
N ARG A 717 19.51 -29.06 10.41
CA ARG A 717 18.95 -30.16 11.21
C ARG A 717 20.04 -31.05 11.83
N ARG A 718 21.11 -31.34 11.09
CA ARG A 718 22.24 -32.14 11.58
C ARG A 718 22.98 -31.45 12.72
N VAL A 719 23.25 -30.16 12.59
CA VAL A 719 23.89 -29.35 13.66
C VAL A 719 23.01 -29.32 14.91
N GLN A 720 21.69 -29.13 14.74
CA GLN A 720 20.75 -29.15 15.84
C GLN A 720 20.72 -30.52 16.54
N GLN A 721 20.65 -31.62 15.79
CA GLN A 721 20.71 -32.99 16.34
C GLN A 721 22.03 -33.27 17.07
N LEU A 722 23.16 -32.82 16.52
CA LEU A 722 24.47 -32.97 17.16
C LEU A 722 24.55 -32.16 18.46
N ASN A 723 24.04 -30.94 18.48
CA ASN A 723 23.97 -30.13 19.69
C ASN A 723 23.09 -30.79 20.75
N THR A 724 21.91 -31.30 20.39
CA THR A 724 21.06 -32.05 21.32
C THR A 724 21.76 -33.30 21.83
N TYR A 725 22.36 -34.11 20.95
CA TYR A 725 23.08 -35.33 21.33
C TYR A 725 24.28 -35.04 22.25
N LEU A 726 25.09 -34.02 21.93
CA LEU A 726 26.21 -33.62 22.78
C LEU A 726 25.72 -33.13 24.14
N THR A 727 24.65 -32.33 24.16
CA THR A 727 24.04 -31.84 25.41
C THR A 727 23.53 -33.00 26.25
N GLU A 728 22.77 -33.93 25.67
CA GLU A 728 22.24 -35.10 26.39
C GLU A 728 23.33 -36.08 26.84
N SER A 729 24.31 -36.36 25.98
CA SER A 729 25.38 -37.33 26.25
C SER A 729 26.41 -36.82 27.26
N VAL A 730 26.71 -35.51 27.25
CA VAL A 730 27.65 -34.90 28.20
C VAL A 730 26.96 -34.62 29.52
N LEU A 731 25.79 -33.96 29.53
CA LEU A 731 25.12 -33.62 30.78
C LEU A 731 24.52 -34.84 31.48
N GLY A 732 24.08 -35.87 30.74
CA GLY A 732 23.54 -37.11 31.31
C GLY A 732 24.54 -37.95 32.10
N ARG A 733 25.84 -37.63 32.03
CA ARG A 733 26.87 -38.24 32.89
C ARG A 733 26.92 -37.63 34.29
N PHE A 734 26.45 -36.40 34.43
CA PHE A 734 26.61 -35.61 35.67
C PHE A 734 25.28 -35.20 36.29
N LEU A 735 24.19 -35.15 35.52
CA LEU A 735 22.89 -34.64 35.96
C LEU A 735 21.79 -35.70 35.84
N PRO A 736 20.77 -35.66 36.73
CA PRO A 736 19.58 -36.49 36.60
C PRO A 736 18.85 -36.29 35.27
N PRO A 737 18.16 -37.32 34.74
CA PRO A 737 17.49 -37.28 33.43
C PRO A 737 16.49 -36.13 33.25
N SER A 738 15.84 -35.68 34.33
CA SER A 738 14.90 -34.56 34.31
C SER A 738 15.59 -33.22 34.02
N MET A 739 16.79 -32.98 34.53
CA MET A 739 17.56 -31.74 34.30
C MET A 739 18.20 -31.72 32.92
N VAL A 740 18.67 -32.86 32.43
CA VAL A 740 19.24 -33.00 31.08
C VAL A 740 18.20 -32.62 30.02
N LYS A 741 16.95 -33.07 30.18
CA LYS A 741 15.85 -32.71 29.27
C LYS A 741 15.56 -31.21 29.28
N LYS A 742 15.56 -30.57 30.45
CA LYS A 742 15.38 -29.11 30.55
C LYS A 742 16.53 -28.33 29.92
N ALA A 743 17.77 -28.82 30.04
CA ALA A 743 18.94 -28.22 29.39
C ALA A 743 18.90 -28.39 27.86
N ALA A 744 18.54 -29.59 27.37
CA ALA A 744 18.38 -29.86 25.93
C ALA A 744 17.26 -29.03 25.28
N ALA A 745 16.23 -28.66 26.06
CA ALA A 745 15.17 -27.74 25.64
C ALA A 745 15.56 -26.24 25.73
N GLY A 746 16.75 -25.91 26.24
CA GLY A 746 17.21 -24.52 26.43
C GLY A 746 16.60 -23.81 27.64
N GLU A 747 15.90 -24.52 28.54
CA GLU A 747 15.17 -23.94 29.69
C GLU A 747 16.01 -23.90 30.98
N LEU A 748 17.18 -24.54 31.02
CA LEU A 748 18.02 -24.64 32.20
C LEU A 748 19.32 -23.82 32.04
N SER A 749 19.41 -22.72 32.78
CA SER A 749 20.68 -21.99 32.97
C SER A 749 21.38 -22.53 34.22
N LEU A 750 22.47 -23.28 34.02
CA LEU A 750 23.32 -23.77 35.12
C LEU A 750 24.46 -22.76 35.35
N ASP A 751 24.41 -22.03 36.46
CA ASP A 751 25.57 -21.27 36.93
C ASP A 751 26.51 -22.23 37.66
N LEU A 752 27.61 -22.60 37.01
CA LEU A 752 28.54 -23.63 37.49
C LEU A 752 29.78 -23.03 38.20
N ARG A 753 29.73 -21.77 38.63
CA ARG A 753 30.83 -21.12 39.36
C ARG A 753 30.99 -21.71 40.77
N PRO A 754 32.23 -21.80 41.31
CA PRO A 754 32.45 -22.25 42.69
C PRO A 754 31.82 -21.33 43.73
N GLU A 755 30.90 -21.87 44.53
CA GLU A 755 30.28 -21.12 45.63
C GLU A 755 30.02 -21.98 46.88
N PRO A 756 30.04 -21.38 48.09
CA PRO A 756 29.73 -22.11 49.33
C PRO A 756 28.25 -22.50 49.38
N ARG A 757 27.95 -23.80 49.46
CA ARG A 757 26.60 -24.35 49.62
C ARG A 757 26.52 -25.33 50.77
N LEU A 758 25.38 -25.34 51.45
CA LEU A 758 25.03 -26.41 52.40
C LEU A 758 24.56 -27.63 51.59
N ILE A 759 25.34 -28.69 51.67
CA ILE A 759 25.08 -29.94 50.94
C ILE A 759 25.16 -31.14 51.86
N THR A 760 24.49 -32.22 51.45
CA THR A 760 24.64 -33.54 52.07
C THR A 760 25.46 -34.41 51.15
N ILE A 761 26.51 -35.03 51.71
CA ILE A 761 27.50 -35.79 50.96
C ILE A 761 27.40 -37.23 51.40
N LEU A 762 27.24 -38.12 50.43
CA LEU A 762 27.28 -39.56 50.59
C LEU A 762 28.58 -40.07 49.99
N PHE A 763 29.34 -40.80 50.80
CA PHE A 763 30.46 -41.62 50.33
C PHE A 763 30.17 -43.07 50.60
N SER A 764 30.41 -43.93 49.62
CA SER A 764 30.35 -45.37 49.79
C SER A 764 31.51 -46.08 49.13
N ASP A 765 31.91 -47.21 49.68
CA ASP A 765 32.83 -48.17 49.03
C ASP A 765 32.34 -49.61 49.22
N ILE A 766 33.06 -50.55 48.60
CA ILE A 766 32.82 -51.98 48.75
C ILE A 766 34.01 -52.70 49.37
N VAL A 767 33.76 -53.43 50.44
CA VAL A 767 34.77 -54.23 51.15
C VAL A 767 34.80 -55.64 50.57
N GLY A 768 36.01 -56.12 50.24
CA GLY A 768 36.24 -57.46 49.70
C GLY A 768 36.37 -57.49 48.17
N PHE A 769 36.12 -56.38 47.48
CA PHE A 769 36.24 -56.31 46.02
C PHE A 769 37.67 -56.53 45.52
N THR A 770 38.69 -56.04 46.23
CA THR A 770 40.11 -56.29 45.87
C THR A 770 40.47 -57.77 45.90
N ALA A 771 39.93 -58.53 46.86
CA ALA A 771 40.15 -59.97 46.94
C ALA A 771 39.48 -60.71 45.76
N LEU A 772 38.26 -60.29 45.40
CA LEU A 772 37.54 -60.76 44.21
C LEU A 772 38.27 -60.39 42.90
N ALA A 773 38.84 -59.19 42.81
CA ALA A 773 39.54 -58.74 41.62
C ALA A 773 40.83 -59.55 41.35
N ASN A 774 41.53 -59.97 42.40
CA ASN A 774 42.76 -60.77 42.30
C ASN A 774 42.54 -62.20 41.78
N THR A 775 41.31 -62.73 41.86
CA THR A 775 40.98 -64.07 41.35
C THR A 775 40.47 -64.05 39.90
N LEU A 776 40.28 -62.86 39.32
CA LEU A 776 39.65 -62.66 38.01
C LEU A 776 40.62 -62.02 37.00
N ARG A 777 40.34 -62.23 35.71
CA ARG A 777 41.08 -61.54 34.61
C ARG A 777 40.63 -60.09 34.50
N SER A 778 41.53 -59.20 34.07
CA SER A 778 41.33 -57.74 34.03
C SER A 778 40.05 -57.29 33.32
N ARG A 779 39.66 -57.96 32.22
CA ARG A 779 38.40 -57.67 31.51
C ARG A 779 37.16 -57.96 32.37
N ARG A 780 37.16 -59.07 33.11
CA ARG A 780 36.02 -59.48 33.94
C ARG A 780 35.90 -58.61 35.19
N VAL A 781 37.02 -58.17 35.76
CA VAL A 781 37.05 -57.16 36.84
C VAL A 781 36.37 -55.86 36.39
N ALA A 782 36.69 -55.38 35.19
CA ALA A 782 36.06 -54.18 34.64
C ALA A 782 34.55 -54.36 34.38
N GLU A 783 34.12 -55.53 33.88
CA GLU A 783 32.69 -55.85 33.69
C GLU A 783 31.92 -55.80 35.03
N LEU A 784 32.44 -56.45 36.09
CA LEU A 784 31.78 -56.46 37.41
C LEU A 784 31.80 -55.09 38.09
N LEU A 785 32.90 -54.36 37.99
CA LEU A 785 32.98 -52.99 38.52
C LEU A 785 31.96 -52.08 37.83
N ASN A 786 31.81 -52.19 36.51
CA ASN A 786 30.82 -51.42 35.77
C ASN A 786 29.38 -51.81 36.15
N GLU A 787 29.09 -53.10 36.35
CA GLU A 787 27.77 -53.54 36.85
C GLU A 787 27.44 -52.94 38.23
N TYR A 788 28.42 -52.95 39.14
CA TYR A 788 28.29 -52.33 40.46
C TYR A 788 28.07 -50.83 40.35
N LEU A 789 28.96 -50.10 39.68
CA LEU A 789 28.87 -48.65 39.53
C LEU A 789 27.56 -48.22 38.85
N ALA A 790 27.07 -49.01 37.88
CA ALA A 790 25.77 -48.76 37.23
C ALA A 790 24.60 -48.90 38.22
N ALA A 791 24.57 -49.97 39.03
CA ALA A 791 23.53 -50.17 40.05
C ALA A 791 23.56 -49.06 41.11
N MET A 792 24.76 -48.69 41.58
CA MET A 792 24.94 -47.60 42.54
C MET A 792 24.49 -46.25 41.99
N THR A 793 24.89 -45.92 40.76
CA THR A 793 24.48 -44.67 40.08
C THR A 793 22.97 -44.59 39.92
N LYS A 794 22.32 -45.70 39.54
CA LYS A 794 20.86 -45.79 39.44
C LYS A 794 20.18 -45.54 40.79
N ALA A 795 20.71 -46.09 41.88
CA ALA A 795 20.19 -45.85 43.22
C ALA A 795 20.29 -44.38 43.64
N VAL A 796 21.41 -43.71 43.32
CA VAL A 796 21.62 -42.29 43.59
C VAL A 796 20.66 -41.41 42.77
N PHE A 797 20.55 -41.64 41.46
CA PHE A 797 19.69 -40.84 40.57
C PHE A 797 18.20 -41.02 40.87
N ASN A 798 17.74 -42.23 41.20
CA ASN A 798 16.33 -42.49 41.54
C ASN A 798 15.87 -41.74 42.79
N ASN A 799 16.80 -41.34 43.65
CA ASN A 799 16.54 -40.58 44.87
C ASN A 799 16.95 -39.10 44.72
N GLY A 800 17.19 -38.61 43.49
CA GLY A 800 17.48 -37.20 43.21
C GLY A 800 18.85 -36.73 43.69
N GLY A 801 19.82 -37.64 43.80
CA GLY A 801 21.22 -37.29 44.05
C GLY A 801 22.01 -37.05 42.77
N THR A 802 23.13 -36.34 42.90
CA THR A 802 24.08 -36.07 41.82
C THR A 802 25.35 -36.88 42.07
N VAL A 803 25.79 -37.73 41.15
CA VAL A 803 27.07 -38.45 41.30
C VAL A 803 28.20 -37.49 40.93
N ASP A 804 29.10 -37.25 41.89
CA ASP A 804 30.22 -36.33 41.75
C ASP A 804 31.40 -36.99 41.02
N LYS A 805 31.91 -38.10 41.57
CA LYS A 805 32.96 -38.90 40.93
C LYS A 805 33.00 -40.33 41.45
N PHE A 806 33.65 -41.18 40.67
CA PHE A 806 34.07 -42.53 41.06
C PHE A 806 35.56 -42.51 41.43
N VAL A 807 35.90 -43.11 42.58
CA VAL A 807 37.30 -43.26 43.03
C VAL A 807 37.57 -44.74 43.21
N GLY A 808 37.95 -45.42 42.10
CA GLY A 808 38.07 -46.88 42.08
C GLY A 808 36.70 -47.54 42.21
N ASP A 809 36.46 -48.19 43.34
CA ASP A 809 35.21 -48.83 43.74
C ASP A 809 34.35 -47.96 44.68
N ALA A 810 34.82 -46.75 45.01
CA ALA A 810 34.07 -45.79 45.79
C ALA A 810 33.19 -44.88 44.93
N VAL A 811 32.02 -44.52 45.47
CA VAL A 811 31.04 -43.61 44.87
C VAL A 811 30.87 -42.41 45.79
N MET A 812 31.03 -41.21 45.24
CA MET A 812 30.70 -39.94 45.91
C MET A 812 29.46 -39.34 45.27
N ALA A 813 28.47 -38.99 46.08
CA ALA A 813 27.23 -38.36 45.65
C ALA A 813 26.91 -37.12 46.50
N LEU A 814 26.28 -36.14 45.86
CA LEU A 814 25.92 -34.84 46.42
C LEU A 814 24.41 -34.65 46.37
N TYR A 815 23.85 -34.04 47.41
CA TYR A 815 22.45 -33.66 47.51
C TYR A 815 22.39 -32.18 47.93
N GLY A 816 21.59 -31.38 47.22
CA GLY A 816 21.53 -29.92 47.39
C GLY A 816 22.38 -29.12 46.40
N ALA A 817 22.99 -29.80 45.41
CA ALA A 817 23.64 -29.17 44.26
C ALA A 817 23.63 -30.10 43.03
N PRO A 818 23.47 -29.57 41.79
CA PRO A 818 23.20 -28.16 41.47
C PRO A 818 21.77 -27.70 41.82
N GLU A 819 20.85 -28.64 42.05
CA GLU A 819 19.47 -28.38 42.47
C GLU A 819 19.40 -27.92 43.94
N GLU A 820 18.70 -26.84 44.22
CA GLU A 820 18.47 -26.36 45.59
C GLU A 820 17.44 -27.24 46.30
N LEU A 821 17.88 -27.87 47.39
CA LEU A 821 17.04 -28.72 48.24
C LEU A 821 17.13 -28.24 49.69
N THR A 822 16.03 -28.36 50.44
CA THR A 822 16.03 -28.05 51.88
C THR A 822 16.95 -29.03 52.64
N PRO A 823 17.58 -28.62 53.77
CA PRO A 823 18.51 -29.48 54.50
C PRO A 823 17.93 -30.84 54.89
N ASN A 824 16.66 -30.87 55.31
CA ASN A 824 15.96 -32.11 55.66
C ASN A 824 15.77 -33.03 54.44
N GLU A 825 15.35 -32.46 53.30
CA GLU A 825 15.12 -33.24 52.09
C GLU A 825 16.44 -33.80 51.51
N GLN A 826 17.53 -33.04 51.60
CA GLN A 826 18.86 -33.55 51.24
C GLN A 826 19.26 -34.78 52.07
N VAL A 827 19.06 -34.72 53.40
CA VAL A 827 19.37 -35.84 54.32
C VAL A 827 18.49 -37.05 54.01
N ARG A 828 17.18 -36.86 53.89
CA ARG A 828 16.24 -37.94 53.58
C ARG A 828 16.61 -38.66 52.28
N ARG A 829 16.90 -37.89 51.21
CA ARG A 829 17.30 -38.44 49.91
C ARG A 829 18.64 -39.16 49.97
N ALA A 830 19.63 -38.60 50.67
CA ALA A 830 20.93 -39.25 50.84
C ALA A 830 20.82 -40.59 51.59
N VAL A 831 20.05 -40.64 52.66
CA VAL A 831 19.81 -41.88 53.43
C VAL A 831 19.02 -42.91 52.62
N ALA A 832 18.00 -42.48 51.88
CA ALA A 832 17.24 -43.34 50.98
C ALA A 832 18.13 -43.93 49.87
N SER A 833 19.03 -43.12 49.29
CA SER A 833 20.05 -43.61 48.35
C SER A 833 20.96 -44.64 48.98
N ALA A 834 21.48 -44.41 50.20
CA ALA A 834 22.35 -45.36 50.87
C ALA A 834 21.66 -46.70 51.15
N ARG A 835 20.38 -46.68 51.58
CA ARG A 835 19.56 -47.90 51.74
C ARG A 835 19.35 -48.61 50.40
N SER A 836 19.03 -47.86 49.35
CA SER A 836 18.83 -48.41 48.00
C SER A 836 20.10 -49.02 47.41
N MET A 837 21.26 -48.37 47.62
CA MET A 837 22.58 -48.88 47.24
C MET A 837 22.93 -50.18 47.97
N LEU A 838 22.63 -50.25 49.27
CA LEU A 838 22.84 -51.45 50.08
C LEU A 838 21.99 -52.63 49.59
N LEU A 839 20.70 -52.39 49.29
CA LEU A 839 19.80 -53.41 48.71
C LEU A 839 20.25 -53.84 47.31
N ALA A 840 20.65 -52.89 46.46
CA ALA A 840 21.15 -53.19 45.12
C ALA A 840 22.45 -54.01 45.15
N LEU A 841 23.30 -53.82 46.17
CA LEU A 841 24.48 -54.66 46.36
C LEU A 841 24.12 -56.07 46.82
N ASP A 842 23.11 -56.22 47.68
CA ASP A 842 22.61 -57.54 48.08
C ASP A 842 22.10 -58.33 46.84
N GLU A 843 21.32 -57.70 45.95
CA GLU A 843 20.88 -58.30 44.68
C GLU A 843 22.05 -58.64 43.73
N LEU A 844 23.07 -57.77 43.66
CA LEU A 844 24.28 -58.03 42.87
C LEU A 844 25.06 -59.24 43.41
N ASN A 845 25.20 -59.33 44.72
CA ASN A 845 25.86 -60.44 45.40
C ASN A 845 25.14 -61.77 45.14
N GLU A 846 23.80 -61.80 45.16
CA GLU A 846 23.02 -62.98 44.79
C GLU A 846 23.32 -63.43 43.36
N ARG A 847 23.28 -62.49 42.39
CA ARG A 847 23.59 -62.79 40.98
C ARG A 847 25.03 -63.24 40.78
N TRP A 848 25.99 -62.61 41.44
CA TRP A 848 27.40 -63.00 41.34
C TRP A 848 27.65 -64.36 42.01
N GLN A 849 26.89 -64.69 43.05
CA GLN A 849 26.93 -66.00 43.71
C GLN A 849 26.36 -67.11 42.81
N GLU A 850 25.24 -66.87 42.12
CA GLU A 850 24.69 -67.79 41.12
C GLU A 850 25.66 -68.06 39.96
N GLN A 851 26.47 -67.06 39.59
CA GLN A 851 27.53 -67.19 38.59
C GLN A 851 28.81 -67.87 39.13
N GLY A 852 28.85 -68.24 40.42
CA GLY A 852 29.99 -68.87 41.07
C GLY A 852 31.21 -67.96 41.27
N LEU A 853 31.00 -66.63 41.25
CA LEU A 853 32.08 -65.64 41.36
C LEU A 853 32.40 -65.27 42.83
N VAL A 854 31.39 -65.30 43.69
CA VAL A 854 31.48 -65.03 45.14
C VAL A 854 30.75 -66.14 45.92
N GLY A 855 31.13 -66.39 47.17
CA GLY A 855 30.50 -67.42 48.00
C GLY A 855 30.90 -68.88 47.68
N VAL A 856 31.87 -69.07 46.76
CA VAL A 856 32.44 -70.36 46.37
C VAL A 856 33.98 -70.24 46.42
N ASN A 857 34.70 -71.31 46.79
CA ASN A 857 36.18 -71.34 46.87
C ASN A 857 36.83 -70.26 47.78
N ASP A 858 36.34 -70.09 49.01
CA ASP A 858 36.87 -69.13 50.01
C ASP A 858 36.82 -67.63 49.61
N VAL A 859 36.11 -67.26 48.52
CA VAL A 859 35.89 -65.85 48.15
C VAL A 859 34.65 -65.31 48.89
N PRO A 860 34.79 -64.37 49.84
CA PRO A 860 33.66 -63.84 50.59
C PRO A 860 32.77 -62.92 49.75
N LEU A 861 31.50 -62.80 50.15
CA LEU A 861 30.58 -61.78 49.60
C LEU A 861 31.15 -60.38 49.81
N VAL A 862 30.91 -59.51 48.82
CA VAL A 862 31.31 -58.10 48.88
C VAL A 862 30.35 -57.36 49.80
N ARG A 863 30.86 -56.44 50.62
CA ARG A 863 30.06 -55.76 51.66
C ARG A 863 30.07 -54.26 51.46
N PHE A 864 28.94 -53.61 51.70
CA PHE A 864 28.80 -52.16 51.53
C PHE A 864 29.31 -51.40 52.75
N ARG A 865 29.99 -50.27 52.57
CA ARG A 865 30.15 -49.28 53.64
C ARG A 865 29.73 -47.93 53.13
N CYS A 866 29.07 -47.15 53.98
CA CYS A 866 28.67 -45.80 53.65
C CYS A 866 28.83 -44.85 54.83
N GLY A 867 29.29 -43.64 54.52
CA GLY A 867 29.37 -42.49 55.40
C GLY A 867 28.57 -41.34 54.82
N ILE A 868 27.69 -40.73 55.62
CA ILE A 868 26.92 -39.55 55.22
C ILE A 868 27.16 -38.41 56.21
N HIS A 869 27.43 -37.22 55.67
CA HIS A 869 27.58 -36.00 56.44
C HIS A 869 26.92 -34.84 55.72
N GLN A 870 26.33 -33.91 56.49
CA GLN A 870 25.78 -32.66 55.98
C GLN A 870 26.60 -31.50 56.56
N GLY A 871 27.00 -30.58 55.68
CA GLY A 871 27.77 -29.41 56.07
C GLY A 871 28.00 -28.47 54.88
N THR A 872 28.62 -27.33 55.14
CA THR A 872 28.94 -26.37 54.07
C THR A 872 30.17 -26.84 53.29
N ALA A 873 30.10 -26.82 51.96
CA ALA A 873 31.22 -27.08 51.07
C ALA A 873 31.16 -26.13 49.87
N VAL A 874 32.29 -25.85 49.23
CA VAL A 874 32.30 -25.07 47.99
C VAL A 874 32.00 -26.02 46.83
N VAL A 875 30.94 -25.75 46.08
CA VAL A 875 30.49 -26.59 44.95
C VAL A 875 30.54 -25.76 43.66
N GLY A 876 31.08 -26.33 42.58
CA GLY A 876 31.17 -25.69 41.27
C GLY A 876 32.20 -26.36 40.38
N MET A 877 32.53 -25.75 39.24
CA MET A 877 33.60 -26.23 38.34
C MET A 877 34.97 -25.88 38.91
N PHE A 878 35.78 -26.91 39.16
CA PHE A 878 37.18 -26.75 39.59
C PHE A 878 38.12 -27.35 38.54
N GLY A 879 39.16 -26.62 38.13
CA GLY A 879 40.17 -27.10 37.17
C GLY A 879 40.82 -25.99 36.35
N SER A 880 41.42 -26.37 35.21
CA SER A 880 42.00 -25.46 34.21
C SER A 880 41.08 -25.30 32.99
N GLU A 881 41.45 -24.43 32.03
CA GLU A 881 40.71 -24.25 30.77
C GLU A 881 40.59 -25.54 29.94
N GLU A 882 41.60 -26.43 30.01
CA GLU A 882 41.61 -27.69 29.25
C GLU A 882 40.92 -28.85 29.98
N ARG A 883 40.77 -28.77 31.31
CA ARG A 883 40.14 -29.81 32.12
C ARG A 883 39.58 -29.25 33.42
N SER A 884 38.27 -29.34 33.57
CA SER A 884 37.56 -28.96 34.79
C SER A 884 36.45 -29.96 35.12
N ASP A 885 36.27 -30.22 36.41
CA ASP A 885 35.28 -31.16 36.94
C ASP A 885 34.31 -30.40 37.85
N TYR A 886 33.00 -30.60 37.68
CA TYR A 886 32.01 -30.11 38.64
C TYR A 886 32.15 -30.93 39.92
N THR A 887 32.56 -30.31 41.02
CA THR A 887 32.77 -31.05 42.26
C THR A 887 32.56 -30.24 43.53
N ALA A 888 32.51 -30.93 44.68
CA ALA A 888 32.44 -30.32 46.00
C ALA A 888 33.80 -30.41 46.71
N ILE A 889 34.27 -29.29 47.27
CA ILE A 889 35.51 -29.21 48.05
C ILE A 889 35.22 -28.56 49.40
N GLY A 890 35.68 -29.18 50.48
CA GLY A 890 35.62 -28.59 51.82
C GLY A 890 35.75 -29.61 52.94
N PRO A 891 35.78 -29.14 54.21
CA PRO A 891 35.86 -30.01 55.39
C PRO A 891 34.75 -31.06 55.43
N SER A 892 33.54 -30.71 54.99
CA SER A 892 32.36 -31.60 54.97
C SER A 892 32.58 -32.85 54.10
N VAL A 893 33.28 -32.71 52.97
CA VAL A 893 33.63 -33.82 52.06
C VAL A 893 34.58 -34.80 52.75
N ASN A 894 35.59 -34.26 53.45
CA ASN A 894 36.56 -35.05 54.18
C ASN A 894 35.91 -35.81 55.35
N ILE A 895 34.97 -35.19 56.07
CA ILE A 895 34.24 -35.83 57.16
C ILE A 895 33.42 -37.02 56.61
N ALA A 896 32.65 -36.83 55.53
CA ALA A 896 31.87 -37.91 54.92
C ALA A 896 32.72 -39.11 54.51
N ALA A 897 33.86 -38.88 53.84
CA ALA A 897 34.79 -39.93 53.44
C ALA A 897 35.39 -40.68 54.65
N ARG A 898 35.75 -39.97 55.72
CA ARG A 898 36.31 -40.59 56.94
C ARG A 898 35.26 -41.38 57.73
N LEU A 899 34.00 -40.94 57.71
CA LEU A 899 32.89 -41.71 58.28
C LEU A 899 32.70 -43.05 57.55
N GLN A 900 32.80 -43.04 56.22
CA GLN A 900 32.74 -44.25 55.41
C GLN A 900 33.90 -45.21 55.75
N GLU A 901 35.14 -44.71 55.83
CA GLU A 901 36.30 -45.54 56.18
C GLU A 901 36.17 -46.19 57.57
N ALA A 902 35.59 -45.46 58.52
CA ALA A 902 35.37 -45.92 59.89
C ALA A 902 34.15 -46.84 60.06
N ALA A 903 33.33 -47.00 59.01
CA ALA A 903 32.15 -47.85 59.05
C ALA A 903 32.51 -49.34 59.06
N GLU A 904 31.75 -50.10 59.85
CA GLU A 904 31.81 -51.57 59.80
C GLU A 904 31.17 -52.07 58.50
N PRO A 905 31.62 -53.22 57.95
CA PRO A 905 31.01 -53.76 56.74
C PRO A 905 29.50 -53.98 56.89
N ASN A 906 28.73 -53.63 55.86
CA ASN A 906 27.27 -53.60 55.79
C ASN A 906 26.58 -52.57 56.69
N THR A 907 27.26 -51.47 57.05
CA THR A 907 26.66 -50.39 57.84
C THR A 907 26.65 -49.06 57.09
N ILE A 908 25.62 -48.25 57.37
CA ILE A 908 25.51 -46.85 56.95
C ILE A 908 25.72 -46.00 58.19
N ILE A 909 26.83 -45.29 58.25
CA ILE A 909 27.17 -44.39 59.36
C ILE A 909 26.85 -42.95 58.96
N VAL A 910 26.21 -42.22 59.87
CA VAL A 910 25.88 -40.81 59.69
C VAL A 910 26.40 -39.97 60.86
N SER A 911 26.80 -38.73 60.57
CA SER A 911 27.17 -37.76 61.61
C SER A 911 25.96 -37.25 62.39
N ALA A 912 26.18 -36.65 63.58
CA ALA A 912 25.13 -35.96 64.33
C ALA A 912 24.33 -34.94 63.49
N ALA A 913 25.01 -34.14 62.66
CA ALA A 913 24.36 -33.17 61.78
C ALA A 913 23.36 -33.78 60.77
N VAL A 914 23.47 -35.08 60.48
CA VAL A 914 22.52 -35.83 59.65
C VAL A 914 21.47 -36.50 60.53
N ALA A 915 21.88 -37.05 61.68
CA ALA A 915 21.00 -37.70 62.65
C ALA A 915 19.93 -36.74 63.22
N ASP A 916 20.24 -35.46 63.35
CA ASP A 916 19.30 -34.43 63.83
C ASP A 916 18.06 -34.27 62.93
N TYR A 917 18.11 -34.76 61.69
CA TYR A 917 17.01 -34.74 60.72
C TYR A 917 16.33 -36.11 60.51
N LEU A 918 16.73 -37.14 61.27
CA LEU A 918 16.18 -38.49 61.17
C LEU A 918 15.37 -38.83 62.43
N ASP A 919 14.33 -39.65 62.26
CA ASP A 919 13.53 -40.12 63.39
C ASP A 919 14.34 -41.07 64.29
N GLU A 920 14.13 -41.02 65.61
CA GLU A 920 14.85 -41.85 66.60
C GLU A 920 14.70 -43.37 66.33
N ASP A 921 13.61 -43.76 65.67
CA ASP A 921 13.36 -45.15 65.28
C ASP A 921 14.21 -45.61 64.09
N GLU A 922 14.77 -44.69 63.30
CA GLU A 922 15.58 -44.99 62.11
C GLU A 922 17.07 -45.12 62.40
N ILE A 923 17.53 -44.61 63.55
CA ILE A 923 18.95 -44.53 63.89
C ILE A 923 19.27 -45.18 65.24
N VAL A 924 20.49 -45.68 65.38
CA VAL A 924 21.01 -46.19 66.65
C VAL A 924 22.34 -45.49 66.94
N LYS A 925 22.47 -44.93 68.15
CA LYS A 925 23.72 -44.32 68.60
C LYS A 925 24.86 -45.34 68.53
N TYR A 926 25.94 -45.00 67.84
CA TYR A 926 27.05 -45.92 67.58
C TYR A 926 28.24 -45.63 68.48
N LYS A 927 29.18 -44.77 68.07
CA LYS A 927 30.38 -44.42 68.84
C LYS A 927 30.77 -42.97 68.57
N SER A 928 31.48 -42.34 69.51
CA SER A 928 32.18 -41.10 69.25
C SER A 928 33.52 -41.44 68.60
N LEU A 929 33.76 -40.94 67.38
CA LEU A 929 34.95 -41.28 66.59
C LEU A 929 35.89 -40.07 66.51
N GLN A 930 37.17 -40.27 66.85
CA GLN A 930 38.24 -39.35 66.46
C GLN A 930 38.67 -39.71 65.04
N LEU A 931 38.29 -38.88 64.08
CA LEU A 931 38.60 -39.08 62.67
C LEU A 931 39.98 -38.47 62.37
N LYS A 932 40.80 -39.20 61.61
CA LYS A 932 42.17 -38.77 61.28
C LYS A 932 42.15 -37.43 60.51
N GLY A 933 42.78 -36.41 61.08
CA GLY A 933 42.88 -35.07 60.48
C GLY A 933 41.68 -34.14 60.76
N ILE A 934 40.81 -34.50 61.71
CA ILE A 934 39.73 -33.66 62.22
C ILE A 934 39.96 -33.48 63.72
N ASP A 935 40.06 -32.23 64.18
CA ASP A 935 40.42 -31.91 65.57
C ASP A 935 39.30 -32.22 66.59
N GLU A 936 38.07 -32.38 66.10
CA GLU A 936 36.87 -32.63 66.91
C GLU A 936 36.43 -34.10 66.86
N THR A 937 35.87 -34.57 67.98
CA THR A 937 35.29 -35.92 68.04
C THR A 937 33.89 -35.90 67.43
N VAL A 938 33.68 -36.65 66.35
CA VAL A 938 32.39 -36.70 65.66
C VAL A 938 31.50 -37.75 66.31
N LEU A 939 30.33 -37.34 66.79
CA LEU A 939 29.30 -38.26 67.28
C LEU A 939 28.60 -38.92 66.08
N THR A 940 28.54 -40.25 66.07
CA THR A 940 27.98 -41.01 64.94
C THR A 940 26.84 -41.94 65.33
N PHE A 941 26.00 -42.18 64.33
CA PHE A 941 24.82 -43.02 64.41
C PHE A 941 24.82 -44.01 63.25
N VAL A 942 24.31 -45.22 63.47
CA VAL A 942 24.08 -46.21 62.41
C VAL A 942 22.62 -46.10 61.99
N VAL A 943 22.39 -46.00 60.69
CA VAL A 943 21.05 -46.04 60.10
C VAL A 943 20.60 -47.50 60.03
N LYS A 944 19.40 -47.80 60.52
CA LYS A 944 18.80 -49.12 60.39
C LYS A 944 18.51 -49.42 58.92
N ARG A 945 18.80 -50.66 58.53
CA ARG A 945 18.48 -51.21 57.20
C ARG A 945 17.01 -51.01 56.88
#